data_AF-A0A182JF92-F1
#
_entry.id   AF-A0A182JF92-F1
#
_cell.length_a   1.000
_cell.length_b   1.000
_cell.length_c   1.000
_cell.angle_alpha   90.00
_cell.angle_beta   90.00
_cell.angle_gamma   90.00
#
_symmetry.space_group_name_H-M   'P 1'
#
loop_
_entity.id
_entity.type
_entity.pdbx_description
1 polymer ?
#
loop_
_entity_poly.entity_id
_entity_poly.type
_entity_poly.pdbx_seq_one_letter_code
_entity_poly.pdbx_strand_id
1 'polypeptide(L)'
;METPQPTLNFHELELDERLLKASSSGIARLGWISPTLVQEKAIPFLLEGKDVLIRARTGSGKTAAFAIPIIQNVLSRKGEDAVRETSVIVMAPSQDLCHQITTVFQGLISSCSSLVRVMDLSTKEDRSTHRHLLAEHPDIVVSTPGKLRTALAEGTLNVRESLRCVTIDEADLMFSFGFEKDLREVLKNFPPVHQSVLCSATLEEDVVTLKQLILHNPVVLKLEEPDLAIGSQLTHYQIEAEELDKAAILYTVLKLKLIQGKCIIFVKSVERCYRLKLFLEQFNIRSCVLNSELPIKIRCHAVSQFNQGLYNTIIASDELITVNPTMSKKKNAKKLSTKQLLQPSESESSVSRGIDFQCVSCVVNFDFPSDINSYIHRAGRTARGKNSGSVLSLVSVEELERKQQVEEFLQGLANDETFTIKYSFFEENPRELQALRHDRNLHTVHVQEHLGDVPEYLVPAALKSIVTVKNSKSSKKQYDPEAKHKKREEKAAAEGSAGASSSKQDSGGMSSAGSSGSSKFLAAAGGDSSGKNPLNGIAYSQNYHNLYKKRITLPVFEYKTDFMRLLSEHQCIVLVGETGSGKTTQIPQWCVEYALQTSSKGVACTQPRRVAAMSVAQRVSEEMDVVLGQEVGYSIRFEDCSSPRTVLKYMTDGMLLREGMSDPMLEAYQVILLDEAHERTLATDLLMGVLKEVIRQRKDLKLVVMSATLDAGKFQQYFDNAPLMNVPGRTHPVEIFYTPEPERDYLEAAIRTVIQIHMCEEIEGDILMFLTGQEEIEEACKRVKREIDNLGPDVGELKCIPLYSTLPPPMQQKIFEAAPPKRANGAIGRKVVISTNIAETSLTIDGVVFVIDPGFSKQKVYNPRIRVESLLVSPISKASAQQRAGRAGRTRPGKCFRLYTEKAYKTEMQDNTYPEILRSNLGTVVLQLKKLGIDDLVHFDFMDPPAPETLMRALELLNYLAALDDDGNLTDLGAVMAEFPLDPQLAKMLIASCQHNCSNEILSITAMLSVPQCFMRPQEMKKAADDAKMRFAHVDGDHLTLLNVYHAFKQSNEDQSWCYDNFINYRSLKSADNVRQQLARIMDRFQLQRTSTEFTSREYYFNIRKALVQGFFMQVAHLERTKHYQTIKDNQVVQLHPSTCLDHKPEWVIYNEFVLTTKNYIRTVTDVKPEWLLQIAPQYYDMNNFPLCEAKRQLELILARMDSKQFQQGF
;
A
#
# COMPACT_ATOMS: atom_id res chain seq x y z
N MET A 1 5.77 -16.57 -61.51
CA MET A 1 4.32 -16.78 -61.39
C MET A 1 4.06 -18.27 -61.47
N GLU A 2 4.10 -18.96 -60.33
CA GLU A 2 3.55 -20.32 -60.22
C GLU A 2 2.06 -20.19 -59.93
N THR A 3 1.24 -20.95 -60.65
CA THR A 3 -0.21 -21.04 -60.45
C THR A 3 -0.51 -21.51 -59.01
N PRO A 4 -1.53 -20.95 -58.32
CA PRO A 4 -1.86 -21.41 -56.96
C PRO A 4 -2.32 -22.87 -57.02
N GLN A 5 -1.69 -23.73 -56.23
CA GLN A 5 -2.12 -25.12 -56.07
C GLN A 5 -3.59 -25.17 -55.60
N PRO A 6 -4.40 -26.13 -56.08
CA PRO A 6 -5.78 -26.27 -55.67
C PRO A 6 -5.85 -26.53 -54.16
N THR A 7 -6.74 -25.83 -53.47
CA THR A 7 -6.94 -25.97 -52.02
C THR A 7 -7.73 -27.25 -51.75
N LEU A 8 -7.09 -28.21 -51.08
CA LEU A 8 -7.71 -29.49 -50.69
C LEU A 8 -8.88 -29.22 -49.73
N ASN A 9 -10.00 -29.91 -49.90
CA ASN A 9 -11.16 -29.81 -49.00
C ASN A 9 -11.20 -30.96 -47.99
N PHE A 10 -11.85 -30.77 -46.83
CA PHE A 10 -11.96 -31.83 -45.81
C PHE A 10 -12.62 -33.12 -46.33
N HIS A 11 -13.50 -33.03 -47.33
CA HIS A 11 -14.13 -34.19 -47.96
C HIS A 11 -13.15 -35.08 -48.75
N GLU A 12 -11.99 -34.53 -49.12
CA GLU A 12 -10.95 -35.23 -49.88
C GLU A 12 -9.94 -35.96 -48.96
N LEU A 13 -10.11 -35.86 -47.63
CA LEU A 13 -9.27 -36.50 -46.61
C LEU A 13 -9.83 -37.84 -46.09
N GLU A 14 -10.76 -38.46 -46.82
CA GLU A 14 -11.37 -39.77 -46.49
C GLU A 14 -11.91 -39.84 -45.04
N LEU A 15 -12.53 -38.75 -44.57
CA LEU A 15 -13.04 -38.67 -43.20
C LEU A 15 -14.42 -39.33 -43.06
N ASP A 16 -14.73 -39.83 -41.86
CA ASP A 16 -16.04 -40.42 -41.53
C ASP A 16 -17.18 -39.43 -41.83
N GLU A 17 -18.27 -39.89 -42.47
CA GLU A 17 -19.40 -39.02 -42.84
C GLU A 17 -19.99 -38.23 -41.65
N ARG A 18 -19.92 -38.78 -40.44
CA ARG A 18 -20.40 -38.12 -39.21
C ARG A 18 -19.57 -36.89 -38.84
N LEU A 19 -18.30 -36.85 -39.26
CA LEU A 19 -17.42 -35.69 -39.13
C LEU A 19 -17.61 -34.68 -40.28
N LEU A 20 -18.19 -35.10 -41.42
CA LEU A 20 -18.30 -34.30 -42.65
C LEU A 20 -19.71 -33.74 -42.97
N LYS A 21 -20.82 -34.31 -42.47
CA LYS A 21 -22.19 -33.97 -42.92
C LYS A 21 -22.59 -32.48 -42.74
N ALA A 22 -22.92 -31.82 -43.86
CA ALA A 22 -23.02 -30.35 -44.01
C ALA A 22 -24.09 -29.62 -43.17
N SER A 23 -25.11 -30.27 -42.63
CA SER A 23 -26.16 -29.62 -41.83
C SER A 23 -25.97 -29.78 -40.31
N SER A 24 -25.01 -30.61 -39.88
CA SER A 24 -24.82 -30.95 -38.46
C SER A 24 -23.43 -31.52 -38.16
N SER A 25 -22.36 -31.12 -38.86
CA SER A 25 -20.98 -31.59 -38.57
C SER A 25 -20.23 -30.68 -37.60
N GLY A 26 -19.32 -31.27 -36.82
CA GLY A 26 -18.45 -30.54 -35.90
C GLY A 26 -17.47 -29.60 -36.60
N ILE A 27 -16.99 -29.93 -37.81
CA ILE A 27 -16.07 -29.09 -38.60
C ILE A 27 -16.76 -27.81 -39.09
N ALA A 28 -17.98 -27.92 -39.62
CA ALA A 28 -18.75 -26.77 -40.09
C ALA A 28 -19.17 -25.84 -38.92
N ARG A 29 -19.50 -26.43 -37.76
CA ARG A 29 -19.88 -25.68 -36.54
C ARG A 29 -18.73 -24.89 -35.93
N LEU A 30 -17.49 -25.37 -36.08
CA LEU A 30 -16.28 -24.66 -35.68
C LEU A 30 -15.83 -23.61 -36.72
N GLY A 31 -16.58 -23.46 -37.83
CA GLY A 31 -16.32 -22.45 -38.86
C GLY A 31 -15.12 -22.77 -39.77
N TRP A 32 -14.68 -24.04 -39.83
CA TRP A 32 -13.54 -24.44 -40.66
C TRP A 32 -14.00 -24.74 -42.10
N ILE A 33 -13.68 -23.83 -43.01
CA ILE A 33 -14.12 -23.89 -44.42
C ILE A 33 -13.23 -24.84 -45.24
N SER A 34 -11.93 -24.84 -44.98
CA SER A 34 -10.92 -25.68 -45.65
C SER A 34 -9.82 -26.07 -44.65
N PRO A 35 -9.18 -27.25 -44.80
CA PRO A 35 -8.06 -27.64 -43.96
C PRO A 35 -6.91 -26.65 -44.04
N THR A 36 -6.26 -26.40 -42.91
CA THR A 36 -4.98 -25.66 -42.87
C THR A 36 -3.84 -26.56 -43.37
N LEU A 37 -2.70 -25.98 -43.75
CA LEU A 37 -1.55 -26.74 -44.27
C LEU A 37 -1.10 -27.86 -43.30
N VAL A 38 -1.12 -27.58 -41.99
CA VAL A 38 -0.81 -28.59 -40.97
C VAL A 38 -1.84 -29.70 -40.89
N GLN A 39 -3.12 -29.40 -41.09
CA GLN A 39 -4.18 -30.40 -41.12
C GLN A 39 -4.07 -31.26 -42.38
N GLU A 40 -3.88 -30.65 -43.55
CA GLU A 40 -3.71 -31.34 -44.83
C GLU A 40 -2.54 -32.34 -44.80
N LYS A 41 -1.41 -31.95 -44.21
CA LYS A 41 -0.21 -32.81 -44.16
C LYS A 41 -0.22 -33.80 -43.00
N ALA A 42 -0.77 -33.47 -41.84
CA ALA A 42 -0.70 -34.34 -40.67
C ALA A 42 -1.80 -35.40 -40.62
N ILE A 43 -3.04 -35.07 -41.02
CA ILE A 43 -4.19 -35.97 -40.91
C ILE A 43 -3.96 -37.32 -41.62
N PRO A 44 -3.45 -37.39 -42.87
CA PRO A 44 -3.23 -38.67 -43.55
C PRO A 44 -2.26 -39.59 -42.80
N PHE A 45 -1.11 -39.07 -42.34
CA PHE A 45 -0.13 -39.87 -41.59
C PHE A 45 -0.65 -40.36 -40.24
N LEU A 46 -1.50 -39.56 -39.59
CA LEU A 46 -2.14 -39.95 -38.34
C LEU A 46 -3.21 -41.03 -38.53
N LEU A 47 -3.96 -40.99 -39.63
CA LEU A 47 -4.91 -42.05 -40.00
C LEU A 47 -4.21 -43.37 -40.37
N GLU A 48 -3.02 -43.30 -40.99
CA GLU A 48 -2.17 -44.48 -41.26
C GLU A 48 -1.56 -45.11 -39.98
N GLY A 49 -1.76 -44.49 -38.81
CA GLY A 49 -1.24 -45.00 -37.54
C GLY A 49 0.23 -44.71 -37.27
N LYS A 50 0.86 -43.78 -38.01
CA LYS A 50 2.26 -43.39 -37.80
C LYS A 50 2.41 -42.47 -36.60
N ASP A 51 3.56 -42.54 -35.93
CA ASP A 51 3.98 -41.54 -34.97
C ASP A 51 4.33 -40.24 -35.70
N VAL A 52 3.86 -39.10 -35.19
CA VAL A 52 4.05 -37.81 -35.87
C VAL A 52 4.53 -36.73 -34.91
N LEU A 53 5.62 -36.06 -35.30
CA LEU A 53 6.09 -34.82 -34.69
C LEU A 53 5.65 -33.65 -35.56
N ILE A 54 4.72 -32.84 -35.07
CA ILE A 54 4.19 -31.65 -35.75
C ILE A 54 4.90 -30.41 -35.20
N ARG A 55 5.75 -29.78 -36.01
CA ARG A 55 6.26 -28.43 -35.75
C ARG A 55 5.48 -27.42 -36.58
N ALA A 56 4.68 -26.61 -35.91
CA ALA A 56 3.93 -25.51 -36.53
C ALA A 56 3.60 -24.40 -35.51
N ARG A 57 3.54 -23.15 -35.97
CA ARG A 57 3.26 -21.98 -35.11
C ARG A 57 1.94 -22.11 -34.33
N THR A 58 1.84 -21.45 -33.18
CA THR A 58 0.57 -21.36 -32.43
C THR A 58 -0.51 -20.72 -33.31
N GLY A 59 -1.70 -21.31 -33.35
CA GLY A 59 -2.80 -20.87 -34.23
C GLY A 59 -2.80 -21.44 -35.65
N SER A 60 -1.83 -22.30 -36.02
CA SER A 60 -1.82 -23.01 -37.32
C SER A 60 -2.90 -24.10 -37.46
N GLY A 61 -3.58 -24.47 -36.36
CA GLY A 61 -4.60 -25.52 -36.35
C GLY A 61 -4.11 -26.90 -35.91
N LYS A 62 -2.99 -26.97 -35.16
CA LYS A 62 -2.40 -28.22 -34.62
C LYS A 62 -3.41 -29.09 -33.87
N THR A 63 -4.22 -28.49 -33.00
CA THR A 63 -5.21 -29.22 -32.19
C THR A 63 -6.21 -29.98 -33.04
N ALA A 64 -6.72 -29.35 -34.11
CA ALA A 64 -7.62 -30.01 -35.05
C ALA A 64 -6.91 -31.10 -35.87
N ALA A 65 -5.63 -30.89 -36.19
CA ALA A 65 -4.83 -31.81 -36.99
C ALA A 65 -4.68 -33.19 -36.31
N PHE A 66 -4.61 -33.24 -34.98
CA PHE A 66 -4.64 -34.51 -34.24
C PHE A 66 -6.03 -34.94 -33.76
N ALA A 67 -6.93 -34.00 -33.43
CA ALA A 67 -8.24 -34.35 -32.88
C ALA A 67 -9.14 -35.08 -33.89
N ILE A 68 -9.14 -34.66 -35.16
CA ILE A 68 -9.94 -35.27 -36.24
C ILE A 68 -9.59 -36.76 -36.44
N PRO A 69 -8.32 -37.15 -36.69
CA PRO A 69 -7.96 -38.54 -36.90
C PRO A 69 -8.14 -39.40 -35.63
N ILE A 70 -7.95 -38.83 -34.44
CA ILE A 70 -8.23 -39.51 -33.17
C ILE A 70 -9.71 -39.92 -33.08
N ILE A 71 -10.63 -38.99 -33.32
CA ILE A 71 -12.07 -39.27 -33.24
C ILE A 71 -12.48 -40.32 -34.29
N GLN A 72 -11.95 -40.21 -35.52
CA GLN A 72 -12.20 -41.18 -36.58
C GLN A 72 -11.75 -42.60 -36.20
N ASN A 73 -10.56 -42.73 -35.61
CA ASN A 73 -10.03 -44.03 -35.18
C ASN A 73 -10.81 -44.64 -34.01
N VAL A 74 -11.38 -43.81 -33.13
CA VAL A 74 -12.31 -44.29 -32.08
C VAL A 74 -13.63 -44.74 -32.71
N LEU A 75 -14.16 -43.99 -33.67
CA LEU A 75 -15.42 -44.29 -34.35
C LEU A 75 -15.36 -45.57 -35.18
N SER A 76 -14.27 -45.82 -35.91
CA SER A 76 -14.11 -47.02 -36.75
C SER A 76 -14.06 -48.32 -35.95
N ARG A 77 -13.62 -48.26 -34.68
CA ARG A 77 -13.52 -49.43 -33.79
C ARG A 77 -14.79 -49.77 -33.05
N LYS A 78 -15.68 -48.79 -32.86
CA LYS A 78 -16.97 -49.01 -32.17
C LYS A 78 -18.01 -49.72 -33.03
N GLY A 79 -17.73 -49.96 -34.32
CA GLY A 79 -18.52 -50.83 -35.16
C GLY A 79 -18.07 -52.28 -35.03
N GLU A 80 -18.73 -53.03 -34.12
CA GLU A 80 -19.10 -54.47 -34.20
C GLU A 80 -19.18 -55.19 -32.85
N ASP A 81 -18.56 -54.73 -31.76
CA ASP A 81 -18.85 -55.14 -30.36
C ASP A 81 -17.99 -54.30 -29.40
N ALA A 82 -18.54 -53.19 -28.86
CA ALA A 82 -17.71 -52.16 -28.20
C ALA A 82 -17.58 -52.37 -26.67
N VAL A 83 -16.42 -52.88 -26.24
CA VAL A 83 -15.93 -52.70 -24.86
C VAL A 83 -15.67 -51.21 -24.63
N ARG A 84 -16.22 -50.65 -23.55
CA ARG A 84 -16.01 -49.24 -23.17
C ARG A 84 -14.72 -49.15 -22.37
N GLU A 85 -13.67 -48.65 -23.00
CA GLU A 85 -12.36 -48.46 -22.37
C GLU A 85 -11.68 -47.17 -22.85
N THR A 86 -10.85 -46.57 -21.99
CA THR A 86 -10.05 -45.40 -22.35
C THR A 86 -8.92 -45.83 -23.28
N SER A 87 -8.99 -45.37 -24.53
CA SER A 87 -8.04 -45.74 -25.58
C SER A 87 -7.13 -44.60 -26.03
N VAL A 88 -7.43 -43.37 -25.61
CA VAL A 88 -6.67 -42.17 -25.99
C VAL A 88 -6.40 -41.27 -24.79
N ILE A 89 -5.14 -40.81 -24.67
CA ILE A 89 -4.72 -39.80 -23.71
C ILE A 89 -4.17 -38.58 -24.44
N VAL A 90 -4.65 -37.38 -24.08
CA VAL A 90 -4.11 -36.10 -24.56
C VAL A 90 -3.57 -35.31 -23.38
N MET A 91 -2.29 -34.97 -23.43
CA MET A 91 -1.58 -34.22 -22.39
C MET A 91 -1.26 -32.79 -22.83
N ALA A 92 -1.56 -31.84 -21.95
CA ALA A 92 -1.20 -30.43 -22.13
C ALA A 92 -0.62 -29.83 -20.83
N PRO A 93 0.23 -28.78 -20.90
CA PRO A 93 0.99 -28.28 -19.75
C PRO A 93 0.16 -27.42 -18.78
N SER A 94 -1.09 -27.09 -19.09
CA SER A 94 -1.96 -26.32 -18.19
C SER A 94 -3.41 -26.81 -18.23
N GLN A 95 -4.14 -26.51 -17.16
CA GLN A 95 -5.58 -26.79 -17.07
C GLN A 95 -6.36 -26.07 -18.18
N ASP A 96 -6.01 -24.82 -18.50
CA ASP A 96 -6.70 -24.04 -19.53
C ASP A 96 -6.48 -24.61 -20.93
N LEU A 97 -5.28 -25.11 -21.24
CA LEU A 97 -5.02 -25.80 -22.51
C LEU A 97 -5.78 -27.14 -22.58
N CYS A 98 -5.86 -27.88 -21.47
CA CYS A 98 -6.69 -29.10 -21.40
C CYS A 98 -8.17 -28.77 -21.68
N HIS A 99 -8.68 -27.68 -21.11
CA HIS A 99 -10.05 -27.24 -21.35
C HIS A 99 -10.28 -26.80 -22.79
N GLN A 100 -9.34 -26.07 -23.41
CA GLN A 100 -9.42 -25.66 -24.81
C GLN A 100 -9.42 -26.86 -25.75
N ILE A 101 -8.52 -27.81 -25.55
CA ILE A 101 -8.45 -29.06 -26.30
C ILE A 101 -9.78 -29.81 -26.15
N THR A 102 -10.29 -29.95 -24.92
CA THR A 102 -11.57 -30.61 -24.64
C THR A 102 -12.73 -29.93 -25.38
N THR A 103 -12.75 -28.60 -25.43
CA THR A 103 -13.77 -27.82 -26.16
C THR A 103 -13.73 -28.13 -27.66
N VAL A 104 -12.53 -28.26 -28.25
CA VAL A 104 -12.37 -28.65 -29.66
C VAL A 104 -12.89 -30.06 -29.89
N PHE A 105 -12.54 -31.03 -29.03
CA PHE A 105 -13.09 -32.39 -29.11
C PHE A 105 -14.61 -32.40 -28.98
N GLN A 106 -15.19 -31.67 -28.01
CA GLN A 106 -16.64 -31.57 -27.81
C GLN A 106 -17.36 -30.96 -29.02
N GLY A 107 -16.76 -29.94 -29.65
CA GLY A 107 -17.27 -29.37 -30.90
C GLY A 107 -17.31 -30.40 -32.03
N LEU A 108 -16.22 -31.15 -32.19
CA LEU A 108 -16.07 -32.18 -33.24
C LEU A 108 -17.00 -33.39 -33.03
N ILE A 109 -17.19 -33.85 -31.79
CA ILE A 109 -18.04 -35.01 -31.48
C ILE A 109 -19.52 -34.66 -31.32
N SER A 110 -19.93 -33.40 -31.50
CA SER A 110 -21.33 -32.99 -31.25
C SER A 110 -22.36 -33.81 -32.06
N SER A 111 -21.96 -34.34 -33.22
CA SER A 111 -22.75 -35.20 -34.11
C SER A 111 -22.69 -36.69 -33.77
N CYS A 112 -21.75 -37.11 -32.92
CA CYS A 112 -21.49 -38.49 -32.52
C CYS A 112 -21.24 -38.67 -31.01
N SER A 113 -21.79 -37.76 -30.19
CA SER A 113 -21.60 -37.69 -28.73
C SER A 113 -22.17 -38.91 -27.98
N SER A 114 -23.10 -39.64 -28.61
CA SER A 114 -23.61 -40.93 -28.12
C SER A 114 -22.60 -42.07 -28.29
N LEU A 115 -21.61 -41.90 -29.18
CA LEU A 115 -20.63 -42.92 -29.55
C LEU A 115 -19.22 -42.60 -29.03
N VAL A 116 -18.82 -41.33 -28.93
CA VAL A 116 -17.49 -40.94 -28.43
C VAL A 116 -17.63 -40.04 -27.21
N ARG A 117 -16.93 -40.37 -26.13
CA ARG A 117 -16.90 -39.56 -24.91
C ARG A 117 -15.50 -39.01 -24.64
N VAL A 118 -15.43 -37.72 -24.36
CA VAL A 118 -14.21 -37.02 -23.95
C VAL A 118 -14.37 -36.50 -22.52
N MET A 119 -13.35 -36.68 -21.69
CA MET A 119 -13.30 -36.20 -20.31
C MET A 119 -12.07 -35.33 -20.08
N ASP A 120 -12.27 -34.18 -19.44
CA ASP A 120 -11.18 -33.33 -18.93
C ASP A 120 -10.91 -33.67 -17.46
N LEU A 121 -9.81 -34.36 -17.18
CA LEU A 121 -9.38 -34.74 -15.84
C LEU A 121 -8.62 -33.59 -15.13
N SER A 122 -8.32 -32.49 -15.83
CA SER A 122 -7.61 -31.35 -15.26
C SER A 122 -8.52 -30.44 -14.40
N THR A 123 -9.84 -30.64 -14.45
CA THR A 123 -10.86 -29.83 -13.72
C THR A 123 -10.69 -29.88 -12.20
N LYS A 124 -11.18 -28.85 -11.49
CA LYS A 124 -11.06 -28.72 -10.02
C LYS A 124 -12.21 -29.38 -9.25
N GLU A 125 -12.81 -30.40 -9.83
CA GLU A 125 -13.90 -31.13 -9.19
C GLU A 125 -13.36 -32.04 -8.08
N ASP A 126 -14.22 -32.36 -7.11
CA ASP A 126 -13.87 -33.21 -5.99
C ASP A 126 -13.48 -34.62 -6.45
N ARG A 127 -12.64 -35.29 -5.64
CA ARG A 127 -12.12 -36.64 -5.92
C ARG A 127 -13.21 -37.68 -6.18
N SER A 128 -14.38 -37.53 -5.53
CA SER A 128 -15.56 -38.37 -5.73
C SER A 128 -16.14 -38.21 -7.14
N THR A 129 -16.18 -36.99 -7.66
CA THR A 129 -16.68 -36.66 -9.00
C THR A 129 -15.77 -37.20 -10.08
N HIS A 130 -14.45 -37.03 -9.94
CA HIS A 130 -13.48 -37.61 -10.89
C HIS A 130 -13.56 -39.14 -10.95
N ARG A 131 -13.70 -39.80 -9.80
CA ARG A 131 -13.88 -41.26 -9.74
C ARG A 131 -15.19 -41.70 -10.40
N HIS A 132 -16.27 -40.95 -10.21
CA HIS A 132 -17.56 -41.24 -10.84
C HIS A 132 -17.52 -41.07 -12.36
N LEU A 133 -16.91 -39.99 -12.85
CA LEU A 133 -16.77 -39.71 -14.28
C LEU A 133 -15.84 -40.72 -14.98
N LEU A 134 -14.73 -41.12 -14.34
CA LEU A 134 -13.86 -42.18 -14.87
C LEU A 134 -14.54 -43.55 -14.87
N ALA A 135 -15.47 -43.81 -13.95
CA ALA A 135 -16.28 -45.03 -13.93
C ALA A 135 -17.27 -45.10 -15.11
N GLU A 136 -17.51 -43.99 -15.83
CA GLU A 136 -18.26 -44.01 -17.09
C GLU A 136 -17.43 -44.49 -18.29
N HIS A 137 -16.15 -44.80 -18.10
CA HIS A 137 -15.20 -45.27 -19.11
C HIS A 137 -15.15 -44.37 -20.36
N PRO A 138 -14.65 -43.11 -20.23
CA PRO A 138 -14.48 -42.22 -21.37
C PRO A 138 -13.46 -42.77 -22.37
N ASP A 139 -13.70 -42.54 -23.67
CA ASP A 139 -12.80 -43.01 -24.74
C ASP A 139 -11.51 -42.20 -24.80
N ILE A 140 -11.64 -40.88 -24.59
CA ILE A 140 -10.59 -39.88 -24.68
C ILE A 140 -10.48 -39.16 -23.33
N VAL A 141 -9.28 -39.16 -22.73
CA VAL A 141 -8.99 -38.40 -21.52
C VAL A 141 -7.99 -37.29 -21.82
N VAL A 142 -8.36 -36.05 -21.52
CA VAL A 142 -7.49 -34.87 -21.60
C VAL A 142 -7.05 -34.50 -20.18
N SER A 143 -5.74 -34.33 -19.96
CA SER A 143 -5.22 -34.06 -18.61
C SER A 143 -3.86 -33.37 -18.61
N THR A 144 -3.51 -32.72 -17.50
CA THR A 144 -2.11 -32.38 -17.22
C THR A 144 -1.33 -33.64 -16.78
N PRO A 145 0.01 -33.69 -16.98
CA PRO A 145 0.81 -34.85 -16.58
C PRO A 145 0.69 -35.19 -15.09
N GLY A 146 0.69 -34.18 -14.21
CA GLY A 146 0.58 -34.40 -12.75
C GLY A 146 -0.76 -35.00 -12.32
N LYS A 147 -1.88 -34.55 -12.90
CA LYS A 147 -3.22 -35.09 -12.63
C LYS A 147 -3.36 -36.52 -13.16
N LEU A 148 -2.83 -36.77 -14.35
CA LEU A 148 -2.84 -38.11 -14.96
C LEU A 148 -2.00 -39.10 -14.14
N ARG A 149 -0.82 -38.67 -13.67
CA ARG A 149 0.04 -39.47 -12.78
C ARG A 149 -0.69 -39.91 -11.52
N THR A 150 -1.44 -39.00 -10.90
CA THR A 150 -2.23 -39.28 -9.70
C THR A 150 -3.31 -40.31 -9.99
N ALA A 151 -4.08 -40.14 -11.07
CA ALA A 151 -5.14 -41.09 -11.44
C ALA A 151 -4.62 -42.50 -11.74
N LEU A 152 -3.45 -42.61 -12.40
CA LEU A 152 -2.77 -43.89 -12.69
C LEU A 152 -2.18 -44.53 -11.43
N ALA A 153 -1.55 -43.74 -10.56
CA ALA A 153 -0.94 -44.23 -9.31
C ALA A 153 -2.00 -44.75 -8.32
N GLU A 154 -3.16 -44.11 -8.26
CA GLU A 154 -4.29 -44.52 -7.43
C GLU A 154 -5.10 -45.69 -8.01
N GLY A 155 -4.79 -46.13 -9.24
CA GLY A 155 -5.52 -47.21 -9.92
C GLY A 155 -6.94 -46.83 -10.37
N THR A 156 -7.31 -45.55 -10.30
CA THR A 156 -8.63 -45.05 -10.75
C THR A 156 -8.77 -45.03 -12.27
N LEU A 157 -7.65 -44.92 -12.98
CA LEU A 157 -7.55 -45.08 -14.42
C LEU A 157 -6.51 -46.16 -14.71
N ASN A 158 -6.86 -47.16 -15.51
CA ASN A 158 -5.92 -48.19 -15.97
C ASN A 158 -5.95 -48.22 -17.50
N VAL A 159 -4.79 -47.99 -18.11
CA VAL A 159 -4.64 -47.89 -19.56
C VAL A 159 -3.57 -48.82 -20.12
N ARG A 160 -3.03 -49.73 -19.29
CA ARG A 160 -1.92 -50.60 -19.70
C ARG A 160 -2.25 -51.52 -20.87
N GLU A 161 -3.51 -51.93 -20.99
CA GLU A 161 -3.98 -52.84 -22.03
C GLU A 161 -4.87 -52.14 -23.07
N SER A 162 -5.48 -51.01 -22.71
CA SER A 162 -6.47 -50.29 -23.52
C SER A 162 -5.91 -49.10 -24.30
N LEU A 163 -4.77 -48.51 -23.89
CA LEU A 163 -4.21 -47.32 -24.55
C LEU A 163 -3.74 -47.64 -25.96
N ARG A 164 -4.04 -46.75 -26.91
CA ARG A 164 -3.74 -46.92 -28.32
C ARG A 164 -3.14 -45.67 -28.94
N CYS A 165 -3.50 -44.48 -28.44
CA CYS A 165 -2.93 -43.22 -28.89
C CYS A 165 -2.59 -42.30 -27.71
N VAL A 166 -1.42 -41.65 -27.77
CA VAL A 166 -0.98 -40.62 -26.84
C VAL A 166 -0.63 -39.36 -27.62
N THR A 167 -1.19 -38.23 -27.21
CA THR A 167 -0.84 -36.92 -27.78
C THR A 167 -0.27 -35.99 -26.71
N ILE A 168 0.84 -35.33 -27.02
CA ILE A 168 1.41 -34.23 -26.23
C ILE A 168 1.25 -32.95 -27.05
N ASP A 169 0.43 -32.02 -26.58
CA ASP A 169 0.25 -30.70 -27.19
C ASP A 169 1.06 -29.63 -26.45
N GLU A 170 1.56 -28.62 -27.19
CA GLU A 170 2.50 -27.59 -26.72
C GLU A 170 3.69 -28.19 -25.94
N ALA A 171 4.36 -29.15 -26.58
CA ALA A 171 5.42 -29.96 -25.97
C ALA A 171 6.68 -29.17 -25.56
N ASP A 172 6.96 -28.06 -26.24
CA ASP A 172 7.99 -27.08 -25.88
C ASP A 172 7.77 -26.47 -24.48
N LEU A 173 6.53 -26.43 -24.00
CA LEU A 173 6.20 -25.90 -22.68
C LEU A 173 6.20 -26.97 -21.58
N MET A 174 6.25 -28.26 -21.89
CA MET A 174 6.11 -29.33 -20.89
C MET A 174 7.21 -29.31 -19.82
N PHE A 175 8.47 -29.09 -20.21
CA PHE A 175 9.60 -29.05 -19.27
C PHE A 175 9.72 -27.69 -18.57
N SER A 176 9.36 -26.61 -19.27
CA SER A 176 9.24 -25.27 -18.68
C SER A 176 8.25 -25.22 -17.51
N PHE A 177 7.20 -26.04 -17.55
CA PHE A 177 6.23 -26.18 -16.45
C PHE A 177 6.62 -27.23 -15.40
N GLY A 178 7.80 -27.85 -15.52
CA GLY A 178 8.35 -28.77 -14.52
C GLY A 178 7.81 -30.20 -14.58
N PHE A 179 7.09 -30.58 -15.64
CA PHE A 179 6.45 -31.91 -15.73
C PHE A 179 7.38 -33.05 -16.17
N GLU A 180 8.70 -32.82 -16.27
CA GLU A 180 9.64 -33.85 -16.73
C GLU A 180 9.54 -35.14 -15.91
N LYS A 181 9.48 -35.02 -14.57
CA LYS A 181 9.37 -36.17 -13.67
C LYS A 181 8.01 -36.86 -13.80
N ASP A 182 6.93 -36.08 -13.89
CA ASP A 182 5.58 -36.62 -14.01
C ASP A 182 5.39 -37.38 -15.33
N LEU A 183 5.90 -36.84 -16.44
CA LEU A 183 5.85 -37.49 -17.76
C LEU A 183 6.61 -38.82 -17.75
N ARG A 184 7.83 -38.86 -17.20
CA ARG A 184 8.60 -40.11 -17.06
C ARG A 184 7.87 -41.17 -16.22
N GLU A 185 7.07 -40.77 -15.25
CA GLU A 185 6.33 -41.69 -14.38
C GLU A 185 5.02 -42.17 -15.02
N VAL A 186 4.30 -41.27 -15.70
CA VAL A 186 3.10 -41.59 -16.48
C VAL A 186 3.42 -42.61 -17.58
N LEU A 187 4.48 -42.38 -18.34
CA LEU A 187 4.86 -43.21 -19.49
C LEU A 187 5.24 -44.65 -19.10
N LYS A 188 5.69 -44.90 -17.86
CA LYS A 188 5.93 -46.26 -17.35
C LYS A 188 4.65 -47.11 -17.26
N ASN A 189 3.50 -46.48 -17.25
CA ASN A 189 2.20 -47.16 -17.16
C ASN A 189 1.54 -47.34 -18.54
N PHE A 190 2.19 -46.95 -19.63
CA PHE A 190 1.66 -47.09 -20.98
C PHE A 190 2.14 -48.39 -21.64
N PRO A 191 1.33 -48.99 -22.54
CA PRO A 191 1.75 -50.16 -23.30
C PRO A 191 2.95 -49.83 -24.20
N PRO A 192 3.83 -50.80 -24.49
CA PRO A 192 4.98 -50.59 -25.37
C PRO A 192 4.58 -50.30 -26.83
N VAL A 193 3.35 -50.67 -27.23
CA VAL A 193 2.83 -50.45 -28.58
C VAL A 193 1.63 -49.50 -28.49
N HIS A 194 1.86 -48.24 -28.85
CA HIS A 194 0.84 -47.20 -29.02
C HIS A 194 1.31 -46.19 -30.08
N GLN A 195 0.37 -45.49 -30.71
CA GLN A 195 0.67 -44.36 -31.59
C GLN A 195 0.94 -43.11 -30.75
N SER A 196 2.00 -42.38 -31.07
CA SER A 196 2.39 -41.17 -30.36
C SER A 196 2.40 -39.95 -31.26
N VAL A 197 1.84 -38.84 -30.76
CA VAL A 197 1.77 -37.55 -31.47
C VAL A 197 2.36 -36.47 -30.58
N LEU A 198 3.29 -35.69 -31.13
CA LEU A 198 3.91 -34.58 -30.42
C LEU A 198 3.72 -33.30 -31.22
N CYS A 199 3.06 -32.30 -30.63
CA CYS A 199 2.80 -31.02 -31.25
C CYS A 199 3.58 -29.92 -30.52
N SER A 200 4.34 -29.13 -31.28
CA SER A 200 5.19 -28.07 -30.73
C SER A 200 5.26 -26.88 -31.68
N ALA A 201 5.45 -25.66 -31.16
CA ALA A 201 5.80 -24.52 -31.98
C ALA A 201 7.29 -24.51 -32.35
N THR A 202 8.16 -24.95 -31.43
CA THR A 202 9.62 -24.97 -31.60
C THR A 202 10.20 -26.39 -31.63
N LEU A 203 11.50 -26.49 -31.94
CA LEU A 203 12.26 -27.75 -31.99
C LEU A 203 13.48 -27.67 -31.03
N GLU A 204 13.23 -27.17 -29.83
CA GLU A 204 14.23 -27.01 -28.78
C GLU A 204 14.71 -28.36 -28.21
N GLU A 205 15.80 -28.34 -27.44
CA GLU A 205 16.42 -29.54 -26.87
C GLU A 205 15.45 -30.36 -26.03
N ASP A 206 14.51 -29.70 -25.34
CA ASP A 206 13.43 -30.32 -24.57
C ASP A 206 12.45 -31.11 -25.44
N VAL A 207 12.06 -30.56 -26.60
CA VAL A 207 11.20 -31.21 -27.58
C VAL A 207 11.92 -32.40 -28.23
N VAL A 208 13.22 -32.25 -28.50
CA VAL A 208 14.07 -33.34 -28.99
C VAL A 208 14.18 -34.46 -27.95
N THR A 209 14.29 -34.11 -26.68
CA THR A 209 14.30 -35.07 -25.56
C THR A 209 12.97 -35.81 -25.46
N LEU A 210 11.84 -35.09 -25.52
CA LEU A 210 10.51 -35.72 -25.54
C LEU A 210 10.30 -36.61 -26.77
N LYS A 211 10.76 -36.18 -27.95
CA LYS A 211 10.76 -37.00 -29.16
C LYS A 211 11.46 -38.33 -28.94
N GLN A 212 12.65 -38.33 -28.33
CA GLN A 212 13.40 -39.56 -28.03
C GLN A 212 12.72 -40.45 -26.99
N LEU A 213 11.88 -39.85 -26.14
CA LEU A 213 11.25 -40.52 -25.00
C LEU A 213 9.93 -41.21 -25.38
N ILE A 214 9.14 -40.62 -26.29
CA ILE A 214 7.77 -41.09 -26.60
C ILE A 214 7.56 -41.55 -28.05
N LEU A 215 8.31 -41.02 -29.02
CA LEU A 215 8.08 -41.29 -30.45
C LEU A 215 8.99 -42.40 -30.98
N HIS A 216 8.43 -43.32 -31.76
CA HIS A 216 9.13 -44.45 -32.38
C HIS A 216 9.07 -44.34 -33.90
N ASN A 217 10.22 -44.07 -34.53
CA ASN A 217 10.33 -43.81 -35.97
C ASN A 217 9.33 -42.75 -36.51
N PRO A 218 9.25 -41.55 -35.90
CA PRO A 218 8.21 -40.59 -36.23
C PRO A 218 8.42 -39.92 -37.59
N VAL A 219 7.31 -39.63 -38.26
CA VAL A 219 7.26 -38.64 -39.34
C VAL A 219 7.39 -37.25 -38.72
N VAL A 220 8.45 -36.53 -39.08
CA VAL A 220 8.67 -35.16 -38.59
C VAL A 220 8.17 -34.17 -39.63
N LEU A 221 7.02 -33.56 -39.36
CA LEU A 221 6.45 -32.50 -40.17
C LEU A 221 7.03 -31.16 -39.71
N LYS A 222 8.03 -30.66 -40.44
CA LYS A 222 8.56 -29.31 -40.32
C LYS A 222 7.88 -28.43 -41.36
N LEU A 223 6.73 -27.88 -41.00
CA LEU A 223 6.00 -27.01 -41.92
C LEU A 223 6.63 -25.62 -41.85
N GLU A 224 7.40 -25.29 -42.88
CA GLU A 224 8.01 -23.96 -43.07
C GLU A 224 6.93 -22.97 -43.52
N GLU A 225 6.06 -22.59 -42.59
CA GLU A 225 5.38 -21.30 -42.71
C GLU A 225 6.39 -20.22 -42.28
N PRO A 226 6.50 -19.11 -43.02
CA PRO A 226 7.43 -18.05 -42.65
C PRO A 226 7.13 -17.51 -41.25
N ASP A 227 8.18 -17.25 -40.45
CA ASP A 227 8.06 -16.85 -39.03
C ASP A 227 7.23 -15.56 -38.85
N LEU A 228 7.16 -14.72 -39.89
CA LEU A 228 6.21 -13.62 -40.07
C LEU A 228 5.40 -13.85 -41.34
N ALA A 229 4.13 -13.38 -41.37
CA ALA A 229 3.36 -13.34 -42.62
C ALA A 229 4.13 -12.53 -43.69
N ILE A 230 4.43 -13.13 -44.85
CA ILE A 230 5.17 -12.46 -45.93
C ILE A 230 4.22 -11.56 -46.73
N GLY A 231 4.64 -10.31 -47.00
CA GLY A 231 3.95 -9.38 -47.89
C GLY A 231 2.79 -8.62 -47.24
N SER A 232 1.84 -8.15 -48.07
CA SER A 232 0.78 -7.16 -47.82
C SER A 232 -0.19 -7.39 -46.63
N GLN A 233 0.05 -8.41 -45.80
CA GLN A 233 -0.78 -8.76 -44.63
C GLN A 233 -0.30 -8.13 -43.32
N LEU A 234 1.00 -7.87 -43.12
CA LEU A 234 1.53 -7.32 -41.86
C LEU A 234 2.24 -5.98 -42.11
N THR A 235 1.75 -4.91 -41.48
CA THR A 235 2.32 -3.56 -41.64
C THR A 235 3.09 -3.14 -40.38
N HIS A 236 4.31 -2.64 -40.56
CA HIS A 236 5.19 -2.22 -39.46
C HIS A 236 5.28 -0.70 -39.39
N TYR A 237 4.94 -0.13 -38.24
CA TYR A 237 5.01 1.30 -37.94
C TYR A 237 6.01 1.56 -36.81
N GLN A 238 6.71 2.68 -36.89
CA GLN A 238 7.68 3.10 -35.88
C GLN A 238 7.49 4.57 -35.52
N ILE A 239 7.66 4.90 -34.24
CA ILE A 239 7.70 6.27 -33.75
C ILE A 239 8.91 6.40 -32.84
N GLU A 240 9.81 7.31 -33.19
CA GLU A 240 10.91 7.72 -32.31
C GLU A 240 10.32 8.58 -31.19
N ALA A 241 10.49 8.14 -29.96
CA ALA A 241 9.89 8.76 -28.78
C ALA A 241 10.82 8.62 -27.57
N GLU A 242 11.09 9.72 -26.89
CA GLU A 242 11.74 9.67 -25.58
C GLU A 242 10.86 8.94 -24.56
N GLU A 243 11.47 8.32 -23.55
CA GLU A 243 10.78 7.49 -22.55
C GLU A 243 9.60 8.21 -21.87
N LEU A 244 9.70 9.52 -21.67
CA LEU A 244 8.65 10.32 -21.03
C LEU A 244 7.46 10.59 -21.96
N ASP A 245 7.65 10.53 -23.27
CA ASP A 245 6.64 10.88 -24.27
C ASP A 245 5.85 9.67 -24.76
N LYS A 246 6.40 8.46 -24.61
CA LYS A 246 5.79 7.19 -25.04
C LYS A 246 4.34 7.03 -24.56
N ALA A 247 4.07 7.37 -23.29
CA ALA A 247 2.73 7.29 -22.70
C ALA A 247 1.74 8.27 -23.35
N ALA A 248 2.15 9.53 -23.58
CA ALA A 248 1.32 10.55 -24.20
C ALA A 248 1.02 10.23 -25.68
N ILE A 249 2.01 9.71 -26.41
CA ILE A 249 1.86 9.26 -27.79
C ILE A 249 0.87 8.09 -27.86
N LEU A 250 1.04 7.08 -27.01
CA LEU A 250 0.14 5.93 -26.96
C LEU A 250 -1.31 6.36 -26.63
N TYR A 251 -1.49 7.25 -25.66
CA TYR A 251 -2.80 7.84 -25.36
C TYR A 251 -3.40 8.52 -26.59
N THR A 252 -2.63 9.35 -27.28
CA THR A 252 -3.08 10.09 -28.47
C THR A 252 -3.52 9.13 -29.58
N VAL A 253 -2.72 8.10 -29.85
CA VAL A 253 -3.01 7.06 -30.86
C VAL A 253 -4.30 6.30 -30.54
N LEU A 254 -4.51 5.91 -29.27
CA LEU A 254 -5.71 5.21 -28.83
C LEU A 254 -6.95 6.12 -28.80
N LYS A 255 -6.80 7.38 -28.35
CA LYS A 255 -7.91 8.33 -28.22
C LYS A 255 -8.43 8.81 -29.58
N LEU A 256 -7.52 9.04 -30.52
CA LEU A 256 -7.85 9.38 -31.91
C LEU A 256 -8.34 8.17 -32.71
N LYS A 257 -8.39 6.97 -32.11
CA LYS A 257 -8.80 5.71 -32.74
C LYS A 257 -8.00 5.37 -34.00
N LEU A 258 -6.71 5.72 -34.01
CA LEU A 258 -5.79 5.36 -35.10
C LEU A 258 -5.48 3.86 -35.07
N ILE A 259 -5.51 3.24 -33.88
CA ILE A 259 -5.56 1.78 -33.73
C ILE A 259 -7.03 1.37 -33.65
N GLN A 260 -7.50 0.62 -34.64
CA GLN A 260 -8.85 0.06 -34.68
C GLN A 260 -8.81 -1.44 -34.36
N GLY A 261 -9.73 -1.91 -33.51
CA GLY A 261 -9.82 -3.31 -33.08
C GLY A 261 -9.03 -3.62 -31.81
N LYS A 262 -8.76 -4.91 -31.56
CA LYS A 262 -8.11 -5.38 -30.34
C LYS A 262 -6.59 -5.21 -30.40
N CYS A 263 -6.01 -4.64 -29.34
CA CYS A 263 -4.61 -4.27 -29.26
C CYS A 263 -3.90 -4.97 -28.08
N ILE A 264 -2.69 -5.46 -28.31
CA ILE A 264 -1.78 -5.95 -27.26
C ILE A 264 -0.63 -4.95 -27.11
N ILE A 265 -0.36 -4.51 -25.89
CA ILE A 265 0.71 -3.56 -25.57
C ILE A 265 1.79 -4.29 -24.75
N PHE A 266 3.01 -4.37 -25.26
CA PHE A 266 4.14 -5.00 -24.57
C PHE A 266 5.00 -3.99 -23.83
N VAL A 267 5.30 -4.29 -22.56
CA VAL A 267 6.17 -3.50 -21.68
C VAL A 267 7.23 -4.38 -21.01
N LYS A 268 8.38 -3.80 -20.67
CA LYS A 268 9.56 -4.53 -20.18
C LYS A 268 9.46 -5.04 -18.72
N SER A 269 8.51 -4.56 -17.92
CA SER A 269 8.36 -4.97 -16.50
C SER A 269 6.92 -4.99 -16.01
N VAL A 270 6.66 -5.76 -14.95
CA VAL A 270 5.35 -5.80 -14.28
C VAL A 270 4.95 -4.42 -13.74
N GLU A 271 5.90 -3.67 -13.19
CA GLU A 271 5.66 -2.31 -12.69
C GLU A 271 5.13 -1.38 -13.80
N ARG A 272 5.73 -1.43 -15.00
CA ARG A 272 5.30 -0.61 -16.14
C ARG A 272 3.93 -1.01 -16.67
N CYS A 273 3.57 -2.29 -16.58
CA CYS A 273 2.24 -2.80 -16.91
C CYS A 273 1.17 -2.07 -16.10
N TYR A 274 1.33 -2.01 -14.78
CA TYR A 274 0.37 -1.34 -13.90
C TYR A 274 0.41 0.18 -14.02
N ARG A 275 1.60 0.79 -14.15
CA ARG A 275 1.72 2.24 -14.35
C ARG A 275 1.03 2.70 -15.63
N LEU A 276 1.20 1.96 -16.73
CA LEU A 276 0.55 2.27 -17.99
C LEU A 276 -0.96 2.03 -17.94
N LYS A 277 -1.41 0.97 -17.25
CA LYS A 277 -2.85 0.76 -17.00
C LYS A 277 -3.47 1.95 -16.27
N LEU A 278 -2.90 2.35 -15.13
CA LEU A 278 -3.40 3.48 -14.34
C LEU A 278 -3.44 4.78 -15.17
N PHE A 279 -2.39 5.02 -15.97
CA PHE A 279 -2.34 6.15 -16.88
C PHE A 279 -3.47 6.11 -17.92
N LEU A 280 -3.73 4.97 -18.57
CA LEU A 280 -4.80 4.84 -19.56
C LEU A 280 -6.20 4.93 -18.93
N GLU A 281 -6.38 4.42 -17.71
CA GLU A 281 -7.66 4.49 -16.97
C GLU A 281 -8.04 5.92 -16.60
N GLN A 282 -7.08 6.78 -16.27
CA GLN A 282 -7.32 8.23 -16.05
C GLN A 282 -8.00 8.91 -17.25
N PHE A 283 -7.83 8.37 -18.46
CA PHE A 283 -8.44 8.90 -19.67
C PHE A 283 -9.64 8.07 -20.19
N ASN A 284 -10.23 7.23 -19.33
CA ASN A 284 -11.33 6.31 -19.64
C ASN A 284 -11.02 5.29 -20.75
N ILE A 285 -9.75 4.88 -20.90
CA ILE A 285 -9.35 3.79 -21.81
C ILE A 285 -9.27 2.49 -21.01
N ARG A 286 -10.31 1.66 -21.13
CA ARG A 286 -10.41 0.38 -20.43
C ARG A 286 -9.36 -0.60 -20.95
N SER A 287 -8.46 -1.04 -20.07
CA SER A 287 -7.40 -2.01 -20.38
C SER A 287 -7.26 -3.06 -19.28
N CYS A 288 -6.86 -4.27 -19.66
CA CYS A 288 -6.54 -5.35 -18.74
C CYS A 288 -5.03 -5.64 -18.75
N VAL A 289 -4.51 -6.25 -17.69
CA VAL A 289 -3.07 -6.50 -17.52
C VAL A 289 -2.79 -8.00 -17.48
N LEU A 290 -1.67 -8.39 -18.09
CA LEU A 290 -1.16 -9.76 -18.12
C LEU A 290 0.32 -9.77 -17.74
N ASN A 291 0.66 -10.31 -16.57
CA ASN A 291 2.04 -10.36 -16.07
C ASN A 291 2.30 -11.60 -15.19
N SER A 292 3.57 -11.90 -14.92
CA SER A 292 4.01 -13.15 -14.26
C SER A 292 3.56 -13.28 -12.81
N GLU A 293 3.39 -12.15 -12.11
CA GLU A 293 2.98 -12.11 -10.70
C GLU A 293 1.49 -12.42 -10.52
N LEU A 294 0.68 -12.31 -11.58
CA LEU A 294 -0.74 -12.63 -11.51
C LEU A 294 -0.96 -14.14 -11.35
N PRO A 295 -1.76 -14.56 -10.34
CA PRO A 295 -2.24 -15.94 -10.23
C PRO A 295 -2.81 -16.42 -11.57
N ILE A 296 -2.51 -17.67 -11.94
CA ILE A 296 -2.91 -18.28 -13.23
C ILE A 296 -4.40 -18.07 -13.52
N LYS A 297 -5.27 -18.19 -12.51
CA LYS A 297 -6.71 -17.93 -12.64
C LYS A 297 -7.03 -16.51 -13.14
N ILE A 298 -6.33 -15.50 -12.61
CA ILE A 298 -6.53 -14.09 -12.97
C ILE A 298 -5.99 -13.82 -14.37
N ARG A 299 -4.85 -14.42 -14.74
CA ARG A 299 -4.31 -14.34 -16.11
C ARG A 299 -5.28 -14.91 -17.13
N CYS A 300 -5.84 -16.08 -16.86
CA CYS A 300 -6.80 -16.74 -17.74
C CYS A 300 -8.12 -15.96 -17.83
N HIS A 301 -8.55 -15.37 -16.71
CA HIS A 301 -9.70 -14.46 -16.70
C HIS A 301 -9.44 -13.21 -17.56
N ALA A 302 -8.28 -12.56 -17.44
CA ALA A 302 -7.94 -11.38 -18.24
C ALA A 302 -7.92 -11.69 -19.75
N VAL A 303 -7.32 -12.81 -20.15
CA VAL A 303 -7.31 -13.28 -21.55
C VAL A 303 -8.73 -13.60 -22.02
N SER A 304 -9.54 -14.28 -21.19
CA SER A 304 -10.93 -14.60 -21.50
C SER A 304 -11.76 -13.33 -21.71
N GLN A 305 -11.65 -12.34 -20.83
CA GLN A 305 -12.34 -11.06 -20.96
C GLN A 305 -11.90 -10.28 -22.21
N PHE A 306 -10.61 -10.32 -22.55
CA PHE A 306 -10.08 -9.75 -23.80
C PHE A 306 -10.62 -10.47 -25.03
N ASN A 307 -10.65 -11.81 -25.03
CA ASN A 307 -11.19 -12.61 -26.14
C ASN A 307 -12.71 -12.42 -26.31
N GLN A 308 -13.46 -12.29 -25.21
CA GLN A 308 -14.90 -11.97 -25.22
C GLN A 308 -15.23 -10.52 -25.64
N GLY A 309 -14.22 -9.65 -25.76
CA GLY A 309 -14.40 -8.25 -26.18
C GLY A 309 -14.84 -7.29 -25.07
N LEU A 310 -14.73 -7.70 -23.80
CA LEU A 310 -14.92 -6.80 -22.65
C LEU A 310 -13.81 -5.74 -22.56
N TYR A 311 -12.60 -6.13 -22.97
CA TYR A 311 -11.47 -5.23 -23.15
C TYR A 311 -10.97 -5.30 -24.59
N ASN A 312 -10.73 -4.13 -25.19
CA ASN A 312 -10.09 -4.02 -26.49
C ASN A 312 -8.57 -3.86 -26.37
N THR A 313 -8.05 -3.60 -25.18
CA THR A 313 -6.63 -3.39 -24.94
C THR A 313 -6.15 -4.27 -23.80
N ILE A 314 -5.06 -5.01 -24.03
CA ILE A 314 -4.35 -5.77 -22.99
C ILE A 314 -2.90 -5.34 -22.92
N ILE A 315 -2.38 -5.11 -21.71
CA ILE A 315 -1.00 -4.73 -21.45
C ILE A 315 -0.26 -5.95 -20.89
N ALA A 316 0.76 -6.41 -21.58
CA ALA A 316 1.51 -7.61 -21.27
C ALA A 316 2.96 -7.28 -20.90
N SER A 317 3.46 -7.88 -19.81
CA SER A 317 4.87 -7.73 -19.39
C SER A 317 5.74 -8.86 -19.95
N ASP A 318 6.97 -8.53 -20.32
CA ASP A 318 7.96 -9.51 -20.79
C ASP A 318 8.78 -10.20 -19.67
N GLU A 319 8.53 -9.85 -18.40
CA GLU A 319 9.32 -10.32 -17.27
C GLU A 319 9.24 -11.85 -17.04
N LEU A 320 10.41 -12.50 -16.94
CA LEU A 320 10.58 -13.96 -16.84
C LEU A 320 10.07 -14.54 -15.52
N ILE A 321 9.61 -15.79 -15.55
CA ILE A 321 9.49 -16.63 -14.34
C ILE A 321 10.89 -17.15 -14.01
N THR A 322 11.61 -16.49 -13.10
CA THR A 322 12.93 -16.96 -12.67
C THR A 322 12.80 -18.10 -11.65
N VAL A 323 13.12 -19.31 -12.08
CA VAL A 323 13.34 -20.45 -11.18
C VAL A 323 14.83 -20.43 -10.76
N ASN A 324 15.08 -20.16 -9.47
CA ASN A 324 16.37 -20.18 -8.75
C ASN A 324 17.32 -18.94 -8.86
N PRO A 325 17.63 -18.25 -7.74
CA PRO A 325 18.58 -17.14 -7.68
C PRO A 325 19.99 -17.57 -7.23
N THR A 326 20.52 -18.68 -7.73
CA THR A 326 21.88 -19.15 -7.37
C THR A 326 22.75 -19.36 -8.60
N MET A 327 23.00 -18.31 -9.39
CA MET A 327 24.25 -18.14 -10.14
C MET A 327 24.40 -16.69 -10.59
N SER A 328 25.10 -15.88 -9.79
CA SER A 328 25.82 -14.73 -10.34
C SER A 328 27.25 -14.74 -9.83
N LYS A 329 28.19 -14.97 -10.76
CA LYS A 329 29.52 -14.34 -10.88
C LYS A 329 30.40 -15.17 -11.81
N LYS A 330 30.74 -14.59 -12.97
CA LYS A 330 32.13 -14.41 -13.43
C LYS A 330 32.18 -13.48 -14.65
N LYS A 331 33.04 -12.47 -14.56
CA LYS A 331 33.44 -11.57 -15.66
C LYS A 331 34.45 -12.29 -16.58
N ASN A 332 34.39 -12.05 -17.89
CA ASN A 332 35.52 -11.53 -18.68
C ASN A 332 35.11 -11.27 -20.15
N ALA A 333 35.52 -10.12 -20.67
CA ALA A 333 35.29 -9.68 -22.04
C ALA A 333 36.32 -10.26 -23.01
N LYS A 334 35.87 -10.87 -24.11
CA LYS A 334 36.60 -11.02 -25.38
C LYS A 334 35.60 -10.91 -26.55
N LYS A 335 35.96 -10.16 -27.58
CA LYS A 335 35.21 -9.99 -28.83
C LYS A 335 34.94 -11.35 -29.50
N LEU A 336 33.67 -11.67 -29.74
CA LEU A 336 33.20 -12.86 -30.47
C LEU A 336 32.88 -12.50 -31.93
N SER A 337 33.04 -13.46 -32.83
CA SER A 337 32.92 -13.28 -34.29
C SER A 337 31.50 -13.45 -34.81
N THR A 338 31.20 -12.89 -35.99
CA THR A 338 29.87 -12.85 -36.65
C THR A 338 29.21 -14.22 -36.87
N LYS A 339 29.98 -15.32 -36.85
CA LYS A 339 29.45 -16.69 -36.97
C LYS A 339 28.94 -17.28 -35.65
N GLN A 340 29.26 -16.65 -34.50
CA GLN A 340 28.82 -17.06 -33.16
C GLN A 340 27.58 -16.29 -32.67
N LEU A 341 27.15 -15.25 -33.39
CA LEU A 341 25.91 -14.50 -33.12
C LEU A 341 24.63 -15.22 -33.61
N LEU A 342 24.77 -16.37 -34.26
CA LEU A 342 23.67 -17.18 -34.82
C LEU A 342 23.32 -18.42 -33.99
N GLN A 343 23.84 -18.55 -32.75
CA GLN A 343 23.34 -19.55 -31.81
C GLN A 343 22.21 -18.95 -30.96
N PRO A 344 21.10 -19.69 -30.73
CA PRO A 344 20.02 -19.21 -29.89
C PRO A 344 20.54 -19.03 -28.46
N SER A 345 20.44 -17.82 -27.93
CA SER A 345 20.74 -17.52 -26.53
C SER A 345 19.75 -18.23 -25.62
N GLU A 346 20.28 -18.95 -24.62
CA GLU A 346 19.51 -19.66 -23.59
C GLU A 346 18.60 -18.69 -22.79
N SER A 347 17.40 -19.19 -22.48
CA SER A 347 16.42 -18.66 -21.50
C SER A 347 15.62 -17.40 -21.86
N GLU A 348 14.51 -17.57 -22.60
CA GLU A 348 13.40 -16.61 -22.58
C GLU A 348 12.04 -17.30 -22.51
N SER A 349 11.30 -17.13 -21.40
CA SER A 349 9.88 -17.49 -21.29
C SER A 349 9.05 -16.27 -20.86
N SER A 350 8.56 -15.50 -21.85
CA SER A 350 7.61 -14.41 -21.60
C SER A 350 6.23 -14.97 -21.22
N VAL A 351 5.55 -14.31 -20.28
CA VAL A 351 4.23 -14.69 -19.70
C VAL A 351 3.11 -14.79 -20.75
N SER A 352 3.33 -14.16 -21.91
CA SER A 352 2.40 -14.13 -23.04
C SER A 352 2.60 -15.28 -24.05
N ARG A 353 3.66 -16.08 -23.93
CA ARG A 353 3.93 -17.23 -24.81
C ARG A 353 2.93 -18.36 -24.52
N GLY A 354 2.53 -19.10 -25.57
CA GLY A 354 1.52 -20.18 -25.47
C GLY A 354 0.06 -19.73 -25.27
N ILE A 355 -0.21 -18.41 -25.15
CA ILE A 355 -1.58 -17.89 -24.97
C ILE A 355 -2.19 -17.51 -26.33
N ASP A 356 -3.40 -17.99 -26.60
CA ASP A 356 -4.17 -17.67 -27.79
C ASP A 356 -5.01 -16.39 -27.63
N PHE A 357 -4.62 -15.33 -28.32
CA PHE A 357 -5.36 -14.06 -28.37
C PHE A 357 -6.16 -14.00 -29.68
N GLN A 358 -7.48 -13.85 -29.56
CA GLN A 358 -8.39 -13.89 -30.70
C GLN A 358 -8.58 -12.48 -31.30
N CYS A 359 -8.48 -12.40 -32.62
CA CYS A 359 -8.78 -11.19 -33.41
C CYS A 359 -7.96 -9.95 -33.02
N VAL A 360 -6.68 -10.12 -32.68
CA VAL A 360 -5.74 -9.01 -32.45
C VAL A 360 -5.48 -8.32 -33.78
N SER A 361 -5.77 -7.02 -33.86
CA SER A 361 -5.52 -6.19 -35.04
C SER A 361 -4.16 -5.51 -34.98
N CYS A 362 -3.73 -5.09 -33.78
CA CYS A 362 -2.49 -4.34 -33.60
C CYS A 362 -1.67 -4.84 -32.40
N VAL A 363 -0.35 -4.89 -32.58
CA VAL A 363 0.62 -5.12 -31.50
C VAL A 363 1.43 -3.83 -31.30
N VAL A 364 1.46 -3.33 -30.08
CA VAL A 364 2.22 -2.14 -29.70
C VAL A 364 3.42 -2.56 -28.86
N ASN A 365 4.62 -2.34 -29.36
CA ASN A 365 5.84 -2.41 -28.56
C ASN A 365 6.02 -1.06 -27.87
N PHE A 366 5.50 -0.93 -26.65
CA PHE A 366 5.68 0.29 -25.84
C PHE A 366 7.14 0.38 -25.37
N ASP A 367 7.70 -0.74 -24.95
CA ASP A 367 9.14 -0.92 -24.80
C ASP A 367 9.66 -1.77 -25.96
N PHE A 368 10.76 -1.35 -26.59
CA PHE A 368 11.29 -2.06 -27.75
C PHE A 368 11.88 -3.41 -27.29
N PRO A 369 11.65 -4.53 -28.02
CA PRO A 369 12.11 -5.85 -27.60
C PRO A 369 13.64 -5.92 -27.44
N SER A 370 14.08 -6.84 -26.59
CA SER A 370 15.50 -7.11 -26.28
C SER A 370 16.27 -7.70 -27.46
N ASP A 371 15.60 -8.50 -28.28
CA ASP A 371 16.19 -9.29 -29.35
C ASP A 371 15.19 -9.54 -30.51
N ILE A 372 15.70 -10.12 -31.60
CA ILE A 372 14.97 -10.39 -32.84
C ILE A 372 13.85 -11.43 -32.63
N ASN A 373 14.10 -12.49 -31.85
CA ASN A 373 13.10 -13.54 -31.62
C ASN A 373 11.92 -12.99 -30.82
N SER A 374 12.19 -12.19 -29.79
CA SER A 374 11.17 -11.45 -29.05
C SER A 374 10.32 -10.56 -29.95
N TYR A 375 10.94 -9.86 -30.91
CA TYR A 375 10.20 -9.06 -31.90
C TYR A 375 9.27 -9.93 -32.76
N ILE A 376 9.78 -11.03 -33.31
CA ILE A 376 9.02 -12.00 -34.12
C ILE A 376 7.84 -12.56 -33.33
N HIS A 377 8.05 -12.97 -32.09
CA HIS A 377 7.01 -13.55 -31.24
C HIS A 377 5.90 -12.58 -30.88
N ARG A 378 6.22 -11.29 -30.68
CA ARG A 378 5.24 -10.22 -30.44
C ARG A 378 4.47 -9.92 -31.72
N ALA A 379 5.16 -9.73 -32.84
CA ALA A 379 4.55 -9.47 -34.14
C ALA A 379 3.60 -10.60 -34.56
N GLY A 380 3.96 -11.87 -34.31
CA GLY A 380 3.13 -13.05 -34.59
C GLY A 380 1.84 -13.17 -33.74
N ARG A 381 1.57 -12.22 -32.84
CA ARG A 381 0.28 -12.14 -32.14
C ARG A 381 -0.80 -11.46 -32.98
N THR A 382 -0.43 -10.75 -34.06
CA THR A 382 -1.34 -10.18 -35.05
C THR A 382 -1.16 -10.86 -36.42
N ALA A 383 -1.98 -10.51 -37.42
CA ALA A 383 -1.97 -11.06 -38.78
C ALA A 383 -2.03 -12.61 -38.87
N ARG A 384 -2.89 -13.23 -38.05
CA ARG A 384 -3.07 -14.70 -38.04
C ARG A 384 -4.08 -15.15 -39.10
N GLY A 385 -3.76 -16.26 -39.80
CA GLY A 385 -4.61 -16.81 -40.86
C GLY A 385 -4.59 -15.95 -42.13
N LYS A 386 -5.77 -15.56 -42.64
CA LYS A 386 -5.92 -14.63 -43.79
C LYS A 386 -6.12 -13.16 -43.38
N ASN A 387 -6.04 -12.85 -42.09
CA ASN A 387 -6.30 -11.49 -41.57
C ASN A 387 -5.06 -10.61 -41.69
N SER A 388 -5.27 -9.33 -42.04
CA SER A 388 -4.21 -8.31 -41.98
C SER A 388 -4.02 -7.80 -40.55
N GLY A 389 -2.79 -7.40 -40.20
CA GLY A 389 -2.46 -6.86 -38.88
C GLY A 389 -1.36 -5.80 -38.94
N SER A 390 -1.15 -5.10 -37.83
CA SER A 390 -0.08 -4.10 -37.73
C SER A 390 0.75 -4.21 -36.45
N VAL A 391 2.00 -3.76 -36.52
CA VAL A 391 2.91 -3.64 -35.37
C VAL A 391 3.35 -2.18 -35.25
N LEU A 392 3.09 -1.54 -34.11
CA LEU A 392 3.56 -0.18 -33.80
C LEU A 392 4.68 -0.26 -32.76
N SER A 393 5.86 0.26 -33.06
CA SER A 393 7.00 0.26 -32.13
C SER A 393 7.39 1.67 -31.70
N LEU A 394 7.41 1.92 -30.38
CA LEU A 394 7.93 3.16 -29.81
C LEU A 394 9.41 2.97 -29.47
N VAL A 395 10.28 3.70 -30.14
CA VAL A 395 11.73 3.52 -30.05
C VAL A 395 12.38 4.70 -29.36
N SER A 396 13.06 4.46 -28.24
CA SER A 396 13.89 5.47 -27.57
C SER A 396 15.32 5.50 -28.14
N VAL A 397 16.07 6.56 -27.81
CA VAL A 397 17.46 6.74 -28.26
C VAL A 397 18.36 5.57 -27.83
N GLU A 398 18.12 4.99 -26.65
CA GLU A 398 18.88 3.85 -26.11
C GLU A 398 18.53 2.50 -26.77
N GLU A 399 17.50 2.47 -27.60
CA GLU A 399 16.98 1.27 -28.27
C GLU A 399 17.32 1.24 -29.78
N LEU A 400 17.99 2.27 -30.31
CA LEU A 400 18.33 2.41 -31.73
C LEU A 400 19.22 1.28 -32.27
N GLU A 401 20.18 0.79 -31.48
CA GLU A 401 21.07 -0.31 -31.89
C GLU A 401 20.29 -1.63 -32.04
N ARG A 402 19.35 -1.90 -31.12
CA ARG A 402 18.46 -3.07 -31.18
C ARG A 402 17.47 -2.96 -32.33
N LYS A 403 16.95 -1.76 -32.58
CA LYS A 403 16.11 -1.45 -33.76
C LYS A 403 16.84 -1.81 -35.05
N GLN A 404 18.09 -1.36 -35.21
CA GLN A 404 18.85 -1.57 -36.45
C GLN A 404 19.06 -3.07 -36.74
N GLN A 405 19.32 -3.88 -35.70
CA GLN A 405 19.44 -5.34 -35.85
C GLN A 405 18.13 -6.00 -36.33
N VAL A 406 16.98 -5.55 -35.84
CA VAL A 406 15.67 -6.04 -36.28
C VAL A 406 15.39 -5.60 -37.72
N GLU A 407 15.75 -4.38 -38.11
CA GLU A 407 15.56 -3.87 -39.47
C GLU A 407 16.41 -4.62 -40.50
N GLU A 408 17.69 -4.85 -40.21
CA GLU A 408 18.59 -5.65 -41.06
C GLU A 408 18.06 -7.09 -41.24
N PHE A 409 17.51 -7.68 -40.17
CA PHE A 409 16.88 -8.99 -40.24
C PHE A 409 15.62 -9.02 -41.10
N LEU A 410 14.72 -8.03 -40.94
CA LEU A 410 13.49 -7.93 -41.74
C LEU A 410 13.79 -7.68 -43.22
N GLN A 411 14.81 -6.89 -43.53
CA GLN A 411 15.30 -6.68 -44.90
C GLN A 411 15.92 -7.95 -45.50
N GLY A 412 16.58 -8.78 -44.67
CA GLY A 412 17.13 -10.07 -45.11
C GLY A 412 16.10 -11.16 -45.41
N LEU A 413 14.88 -11.06 -44.86
CA LEU A 413 13.80 -12.03 -45.06
C LEU A 413 13.03 -11.85 -46.38
N ALA A 414 13.02 -10.65 -46.96
CA ALA A 414 12.33 -10.34 -48.19
C ALA A 414 13.34 -9.91 -49.24
N ASN A 415 13.65 -10.79 -50.20
CA ASN A 415 14.38 -10.44 -51.44
C ASN A 415 13.55 -9.49 -52.35
N ASP A 416 12.77 -8.58 -51.79
CA ASP A 416 11.85 -7.69 -52.48
C ASP A 416 11.68 -6.39 -51.65
N GLU A 417 11.71 -5.22 -52.31
CA GLU A 417 11.72 -3.88 -51.70
C GLU A 417 10.44 -3.50 -50.92
N THR A 418 9.49 -4.43 -50.81
CA THR A 418 8.11 -4.17 -50.39
C THR A 418 7.87 -4.09 -48.88
N PHE A 419 8.88 -4.33 -48.04
CA PHE A 419 8.86 -3.87 -46.65
C PHE A 419 9.50 -2.48 -46.53
N THR A 420 9.04 -1.52 -47.34
CA THR A 420 9.52 -0.13 -47.25
C THR A 420 8.99 0.51 -45.96
N ILE A 421 9.87 0.71 -44.98
CA ILE A 421 9.58 1.49 -43.77
C ILE A 421 9.50 2.96 -44.18
N LYS A 422 8.28 3.50 -44.31
CA LYS A 422 8.09 4.92 -44.62
C LYS A 422 7.99 5.75 -43.35
N TYR A 423 8.98 6.63 -43.15
CA TYR A 423 8.94 7.74 -42.23
C TYR A 423 8.00 8.82 -42.74
N SER A 424 6.68 8.66 -42.53
CA SER A 424 5.71 9.78 -42.51
C SER A 424 4.26 9.31 -42.61
N PHE A 425 3.72 8.75 -41.52
CA PHE A 425 2.27 8.52 -41.39
C PHE A 425 1.43 9.78 -41.75
N PHE A 426 1.98 10.97 -41.50
CA PHE A 426 1.35 12.26 -41.75
C PHE A 426 1.52 12.83 -43.16
N GLU A 427 2.49 12.36 -43.96
CA GLU A 427 2.63 12.81 -45.34
C GLU A 427 1.73 12.00 -46.29
N GLU A 428 1.49 10.73 -45.97
CA GLU A 428 0.68 9.83 -46.81
C GLU A 428 -0.83 9.92 -46.55
N ASN A 429 -1.26 10.50 -45.42
CA ASN A 429 -2.66 10.76 -45.09
C ASN A 429 -2.97 12.27 -44.96
N PRO A 430 -2.86 13.05 -46.05
CA PRO A 430 -3.09 14.50 -46.01
C PRO A 430 -4.52 14.88 -45.63
N ARG A 431 -5.51 13.97 -45.75
CA ARG A 431 -6.88 14.16 -45.25
C ARG A 431 -6.97 14.10 -43.73
N GLU A 432 -6.21 13.21 -43.07
CA GLU A 432 -6.14 13.15 -41.61
C GLU A 432 -5.28 14.30 -41.08
N LEU A 433 -4.20 14.67 -41.79
CA LEU A 433 -3.45 15.88 -41.53
C LEU A 433 -4.31 17.15 -41.72
N GLN A 434 -5.23 17.18 -42.69
CA GLN A 434 -6.21 18.27 -42.87
C GLN A 434 -7.33 18.24 -41.83
N ALA A 435 -7.70 17.07 -41.31
CA ALA A 435 -8.61 16.97 -40.16
C ALA A 435 -7.95 17.49 -38.88
N LEU A 436 -6.61 17.36 -38.76
CA LEU A 436 -5.78 17.99 -37.72
C LEU A 436 -5.50 19.48 -38.00
N ARG A 437 -5.46 19.88 -39.27
CA ARG A 437 -5.34 21.28 -39.74
C ARG A 437 -6.70 21.84 -40.16
N HIS A 438 -7.56 22.06 -39.18
CA HIS A 438 -8.57 23.10 -39.32
C HIS A 438 -8.22 24.24 -38.37
N ASP A 439 -7.55 25.24 -38.95
CA ASP A 439 -7.55 26.65 -38.51
C ASP A 439 -8.97 27.22 -38.59
N ARG A 440 -9.90 26.63 -37.85
CA ARG A 440 -11.07 27.33 -37.34
C ARG A 440 -10.73 27.71 -35.92
N ASN A 441 -11.04 28.94 -35.53
CA ASN A 441 -11.05 29.33 -34.12
C ASN A 441 -11.75 28.20 -33.36
N LEU A 442 -10.99 27.45 -32.57
CA LEU A 442 -11.55 26.53 -31.59
C LEU A 442 -12.47 27.41 -30.75
N HIS A 443 -13.78 27.28 -30.96
CA HIS A 443 -14.72 27.51 -29.88
C HIS A 443 -14.10 26.78 -28.71
N THR A 444 -13.77 27.53 -27.68
CA THR A 444 -13.17 27.04 -26.45
C THR A 444 -14.03 25.85 -26.04
N VAL A 445 -13.54 24.64 -26.33
CA VAL A 445 -14.00 23.46 -25.61
C VAL A 445 -13.79 23.88 -24.19
N HIS A 446 -14.88 24.01 -23.44
CA HIS A 446 -14.84 24.34 -22.03
C HIS A 446 -13.66 23.60 -21.44
N VAL A 447 -12.62 24.35 -21.05
CA VAL A 447 -11.52 23.78 -20.28
C VAL A 447 -12.23 23.22 -19.07
N GLN A 448 -12.38 21.91 -19.01
CA GLN A 448 -12.93 21.30 -17.82
C GLN A 448 -11.94 21.66 -16.71
N GLU A 449 -12.42 22.37 -15.70
CA GLU A 449 -11.61 23.04 -14.68
C GLU A 449 -10.67 22.09 -13.90
N HIS A 450 -10.87 20.78 -14.02
CA HIS A 450 -10.11 19.72 -13.35
C HIS A 450 -8.63 19.59 -13.76
N LEU A 451 -8.16 20.31 -14.78
CA LEU A 451 -6.73 20.33 -15.15
C LEU A 451 -5.92 21.43 -14.42
N GLY A 452 -6.59 22.30 -13.65
CA GLY A 452 -5.91 23.24 -12.74
C GLY A 452 -5.33 22.57 -11.49
N ASP A 453 -5.85 21.38 -11.15
CA ASP A 453 -5.55 20.66 -9.92
C ASP A 453 -4.57 19.49 -10.11
N VAL A 454 -3.92 19.37 -11.27
CA VAL A 454 -2.89 18.35 -11.52
C VAL A 454 -1.55 18.86 -10.98
N PRO A 455 -0.96 18.23 -9.95
CA PRO A 455 0.34 18.61 -9.42
C PRO A 455 1.42 18.62 -10.49
N GLU A 456 2.30 19.62 -10.47
CA GLU A 456 3.29 19.91 -11.52
C GLU A 456 4.30 18.77 -11.82
N TYR A 457 4.39 17.79 -10.91
CA TYR A 457 5.21 16.59 -11.06
C TYR A 457 4.51 15.44 -11.81
N LEU A 458 3.18 15.49 -11.97
CA LEU A 458 2.37 14.56 -12.77
C LEU A 458 2.23 15.02 -14.23
N VAL A 459 2.66 16.25 -14.54
CA VAL A 459 2.68 16.80 -15.90
C VAL A 459 4.00 16.40 -16.58
N PRO A 460 3.97 15.58 -17.65
CA PRO A 460 5.17 15.22 -18.42
C PRO A 460 5.92 16.47 -18.91
N ALA A 461 7.25 16.43 -18.94
CA ALA A 461 8.08 17.59 -19.30
C ALA A 461 7.72 18.20 -20.67
N ALA A 462 7.29 17.37 -21.64
CA ALA A 462 6.81 17.80 -22.95
C ALA A 462 5.50 18.63 -22.91
N LEU A 463 4.65 18.43 -21.90
CA LEU A 463 3.38 19.16 -21.71
C LEU A 463 3.52 20.40 -20.81
N LYS A 464 4.67 20.56 -20.13
CA LYS A 464 4.93 21.75 -19.29
C LYS A 464 4.94 23.04 -20.09
N SER A 465 5.39 23.01 -21.35
CA SER A 465 5.42 24.17 -22.24
C SER A 465 4.02 24.66 -22.65
N ILE A 466 3.01 23.79 -22.62
CA ILE A 466 1.60 24.10 -22.93
C ILE A 466 0.88 24.65 -21.69
N VAL A 467 1.19 24.13 -20.50
CA VAL A 467 0.64 24.58 -19.21
C VAL A 467 1.22 25.94 -18.76
N THR A 468 2.48 26.23 -19.09
CA THR A 468 3.17 27.48 -18.71
C THR A 468 2.83 28.70 -19.58
N VAL A 469 2.00 28.56 -20.62
CA VAL A 469 1.60 29.70 -21.47
C VAL A 469 0.82 30.78 -20.70
N LYS A 470 0.35 30.51 -19.48
CA LYS A 470 -0.28 31.56 -18.65
C LYS A 470 0.68 32.54 -17.96
N ASN A 471 2.01 32.35 -17.95
CA ASN A 471 2.89 33.21 -17.13
C ASN A 471 4.14 33.79 -17.82
N SER A 472 4.13 34.02 -19.14
CA SER A 472 5.14 34.90 -19.75
C SER A 472 4.64 35.75 -20.92
N LYS A 473 4.25 36.99 -20.60
CA LYS A 473 4.58 38.23 -21.36
C LYS A 473 3.86 39.45 -20.76
N SER A 474 4.46 40.06 -19.74
CA SER A 474 4.50 41.53 -19.64
C SER A 474 5.54 41.99 -18.59
N SER A 475 6.80 42.10 -19.00
CA SER A 475 7.62 43.28 -18.67
C SER A 475 9.04 43.12 -19.20
N LYS A 476 9.38 43.93 -20.20
CA LYS A 476 10.62 44.72 -20.22
C LYS A 476 10.52 45.69 -21.41
N LYS A 477 10.10 46.93 -21.11
CA LYS A 477 10.53 48.10 -21.88
C LYS A 477 11.13 49.10 -20.92
N GLN A 478 12.32 49.55 -21.31
CA GLN A 478 13.23 50.43 -20.60
C GLN A 478 12.58 51.76 -20.22
N TYR A 479 13.03 52.22 -19.06
CA TYR A 479 12.87 53.57 -18.54
C TYR A 479 13.69 54.54 -19.40
N ASP A 480 13.01 55.46 -20.08
CA ASP A 480 13.60 56.61 -20.76
C ASP A 480 13.01 57.90 -20.16
N PRO A 481 13.79 58.71 -19.44
CA PRO A 481 13.30 59.81 -18.63
C PRO A 481 13.19 61.11 -19.44
N GLU A 482 12.31 61.19 -20.45
CA GLU A 482 12.10 62.47 -21.16
C GLU A 482 10.67 62.75 -21.69
N ALA A 483 9.67 61.92 -21.37
CA ALA A 483 8.29 62.12 -21.83
C ALA A 483 7.33 62.60 -20.72
N LYS A 484 7.68 63.70 -20.05
CA LYS A 484 6.81 64.43 -19.12
C LYS A 484 6.50 65.84 -19.64
N HIS A 485 6.10 65.96 -20.90
CA HIS A 485 5.60 67.23 -21.47
C HIS A 485 4.81 66.99 -22.77
N LYS A 486 3.61 66.42 -22.67
CA LYS A 486 2.50 66.53 -23.64
C LYS A 486 1.37 65.59 -23.20
N LYS A 487 0.12 66.04 -23.25
CA LYS A 487 -1.11 65.42 -22.71
C LYS A 487 -1.44 65.75 -21.24
N ARG A 488 -1.13 66.98 -20.84
CA ARG A 488 -2.18 67.89 -20.37
C ARG A 488 -2.69 68.60 -21.63
N GLU A 489 -3.99 68.85 -21.72
CA GLU A 489 -4.77 69.25 -22.91
C GLU A 489 -5.38 68.04 -23.64
N GLU A 490 -6.68 68.14 -23.93
CA GLU A 490 -7.60 67.09 -24.44
C GLU A 490 -8.22 66.13 -23.42
N LYS A 491 -8.86 66.69 -22.38
CA LYS A 491 -10.15 66.18 -21.85
C LYS A 491 -10.87 67.18 -20.93
N ALA A 492 -10.77 68.45 -21.28
CA ALA A 492 -11.79 69.45 -20.98
C ALA A 492 -12.61 69.64 -22.27
N ALA A 493 -13.92 69.89 -22.13
CA ALA A 493 -14.92 70.07 -23.19
C ALA A 493 -15.54 68.79 -23.77
N ALA A 494 -16.47 68.21 -23.01
CA ALA A 494 -17.75 67.75 -23.54
C ALA A 494 -18.75 67.67 -22.37
N GLU A 495 -19.35 68.83 -22.10
CA GLU A 495 -20.68 69.02 -21.49
C GLU A 495 -21.71 68.12 -22.21
N GLY A 496 -22.87 67.77 -21.67
CA GLY A 496 -23.57 68.18 -20.47
C GLY A 496 -25.02 67.67 -20.52
N SER A 497 -25.81 68.08 -19.52
CA SER A 497 -27.26 68.25 -19.59
C SER A 497 -28.15 67.03 -19.91
N ALA A 498 -28.85 66.53 -18.88
CA ALA A 498 -30.31 66.67 -18.79
C ALA A 498 -30.81 66.18 -17.43
N GLY A 499 -31.47 67.07 -16.69
CA GLY A 499 -32.24 66.74 -15.51
C GLY A 499 -33.75 66.90 -15.74
N ALA A 500 -34.47 66.54 -14.67
CA ALA A 500 -35.77 67.05 -14.24
C ALA A 500 -37.08 66.32 -14.62
N SER A 501 -37.73 65.87 -13.54
CA SER A 501 -39.12 66.15 -13.14
C SER A 501 -40.24 65.15 -13.49
N SER A 502 -40.90 64.65 -12.45
CA SER A 502 -42.30 65.01 -12.16
C SER A 502 -42.62 64.75 -10.68
N SER A 503 -43.57 65.52 -10.17
CA SER A 503 -43.84 65.84 -8.76
C SER A 503 -45.35 65.82 -8.49
N LYS A 504 -45.73 65.71 -7.20
CA LYS A 504 -47.04 66.03 -6.56
C LYS A 504 -48.10 64.89 -6.58
N GLN A 505 -48.96 64.68 -5.57
CA GLN A 505 -49.32 65.43 -4.35
C GLN A 505 -50.14 64.53 -3.36
N ASP A 506 -50.01 64.84 -2.06
CA ASP A 506 -50.91 64.77 -0.89
C ASP A 506 -52.19 63.89 -0.85
N SER A 507 -52.35 63.11 0.23
CA SER A 507 -53.20 63.48 1.40
C SER A 507 -53.46 62.30 2.36
N GLY A 508 -53.52 62.58 3.68
CA GLY A 508 -54.18 61.74 4.69
C GLY A 508 -53.27 61.19 5.79
N GLY A 509 -53.17 61.91 6.91
CA GLY A 509 -52.46 61.45 8.11
C GLY A 509 -53.31 60.62 9.07
N MET A 510 -52.65 59.78 9.89
CA MET A 510 -52.92 59.67 11.33
C MET A 510 -51.81 58.88 12.06
N SER A 511 -51.09 59.61 12.93
CA SER A 511 -50.53 59.22 14.23
C SER A 511 -50.08 57.78 14.51
N SER A 512 -48.76 57.57 14.69
CA SER A 512 -48.20 57.11 15.98
C SER A 512 -46.66 57.19 15.99
N ALA A 513 -46.14 58.05 16.88
CA ALA A 513 -44.82 58.09 17.52
C ALA A 513 -43.59 57.58 16.74
N GLY A 514 -42.72 58.52 16.35
CA GLY A 514 -41.33 58.23 16.00
C GLY A 514 -40.42 58.16 17.23
N SER A 515 -39.27 57.48 17.09
CA SER A 515 -37.98 58.18 17.09
C SER A 515 -36.87 57.30 16.50
N SER A 516 -36.05 57.97 15.71
CA SER A 516 -34.75 57.55 15.21
C SER A 516 -33.78 57.17 16.33
N GLY A 517 -33.02 56.10 16.14
CA GLY A 517 -31.91 55.73 17.03
C GLY A 517 -30.83 54.95 16.30
N SER A 518 -30.03 55.64 15.48
CA SER A 518 -28.67 55.20 15.22
C SER A 518 -27.89 55.19 16.55
N SER A 519 -26.95 54.25 16.68
CA SER A 519 -25.90 54.21 17.73
C SER A 519 -26.32 53.59 19.07
N LYS A 520 -26.35 52.25 19.16
CA LYS A 520 -26.11 51.50 20.41
C LYS A 520 -25.88 49.99 20.12
N PHE A 521 -24.69 49.64 19.67
CA PHE A 521 -24.16 48.27 19.69
C PHE A 521 -22.70 48.31 20.14
N LEU A 522 -22.49 48.69 21.40
CA LEU A 522 -21.22 48.61 22.13
C LEU A 522 -21.57 48.58 23.64
N ALA A 523 -22.25 47.51 24.07
CA ALA A 523 -22.40 47.11 25.47
C ALA A 523 -23.20 45.79 25.53
N ALA A 524 -22.58 44.67 25.17
CA ALA A 524 -23.14 43.33 25.46
C ALA A 524 -22.05 42.28 25.75
N ALA A 525 -20.88 42.73 26.22
CA ALA A 525 -19.83 41.87 26.76
C ALA A 525 -19.34 42.46 28.09
N GLY A 526 -20.19 42.37 29.11
CA GLY A 526 -19.90 42.85 30.44
C GLY A 526 -21.12 42.74 31.36
N GLY A 527 -21.16 41.68 32.17
CA GLY A 527 -22.02 41.59 33.34
C GLY A 527 -23.23 40.69 33.19
N ASP A 528 -23.03 39.39 33.42
CA ASP A 528 -24.08 38.59 34.05
C ASP A 528 -24.14 39.02 35.52
N SER A 529 -25.30 39.44 36.00
CA SER A 529 -25.49 40.24 37.22
C SER A 529 -25.31 39.48 38.55
N SER A 530 -24.53 38.40 38.57
CA SER A 530 -24.31 37.60 39.79
C SER A 530 -22.83 37.38 40.16
N GLY A 531 -21.86 37.68 39.28
CA GLY A 531 -20.43 37.40 39.53
C GLY A 531 -20.10 35.91 39.73
N LYS A 532 -21.06 35.02 39.45
CA LYS A 532 -20.95 33.58 39.60
C LYS A 532 -20.69 32.92 38.25
N ASN A 533 -19.90 31.85 38.30
CA ASN A 533 -19.61 30.99 37.17
C ASN A 533 -20.88 30.20 36.78
N PRO A 534 -21.34 30.30 35.52
CA PRO A 534 -22.61 29.69 35.10
C PRO A 534 -22.58 28.15 35.11
N LEU A 535 -21.40 27.54 35.16
CA LEU A 535 -21.23 26.08 35.10
C LEU A 535 -21.38 25.41 36.47
N ASN A 536 -20.92 26.07 37.54
CA ASN A 536 -20.91 25.49 38.89
C ASN A 536 -21.63 26.37 39.95
N GLY A 537 -22.07 27.58 39.58
CA GLY A 537 -22.78 28.50 40.47
C GLY A 537 -21.92 29.18 41.54
N ILE A 538 -20.60 29.02 41.51
CA ILE A 538 -19.64 29.56 42.48
C ILE A 538 -19.11 30.91 41.98
N ALA A 539 -18.79 31.85 42.88
CA ALA A 539 -18.16 33.13 42.48
C ALA A 539 -16.80 32.90 41.82
N TYR A 540 -16.49 33.64 40.76
CA TYR A 540 -15.21 33.51 40.06
C TYR A 540 -14.01 33.81 40.97
N SER A 541 -12.95 33.02 40.84
CA SER A 541 -11.71 33.19 41.58
C SER A 541 -10.89 34.38 41.09
N GLN A 542 -9.98 34.87 41.93
CA GLN A 542 -9.02 35.90 41.50
C GLN A 542 -8.11 35.41 40.37
N ASN A 543 -7.81 34.10 40.35
CA ASN A 543 -7.00 33.49 39.30
C ASN A 543 -7.72 33.55 37.94
N TYR A 544 -9.03 33.28 37.91
CA TYR A 544 -9.86 33.44 36.71
C TYR A 544 -9.72 34.85 36.11
N HIS A 545 -9.90 35.89 36.92
CA HIS A 545 -9.79 37.27 36.45
C HIS A 545 -8.37 37.62 35.93
N ASN A 546 -7.33 37.09 36.56
CA ASN A 546 -5.95 37.27 36.13
C ASN A 546 -5.69 36.59 34.78
N LEU A 547 -6.21 35.38 34.58
CA LEU A 547 -6.13 34.66 33.32
C LEU A 547 -6.95 35.33 32.22
N TYR A 548 -8.17 35.77 32.53
CA TYR A 548 -9.06 36.45 31.59
C TYR A 548 -8.39 37.70 30.98
N LYS A 549 -7.75 38.53 31.80
CA LYS A 549 -6.98 39.71 31.33
C LYS A 549 -5.88 39.36 30.31
N LYS A 550 -5.27 38.17 30.43
CA LYS A 550 -4.25 37.69 29.48
C LYS A 550 -4.88 37.07 28.23
N ARG A 551 -6.01 36.38 28.36
CA ARG A 551 -6.66 35.67 27.25
C ARG A 551 -7.27 36.62 26.22
N ILE A 552 -7.81 37.75 26.65
CA ILE A 552 -8.40 38.76 25.76
C ILE A 552 -7.38 39.43 24.83
N THR A 553 -6.08 39.29 25.09
CA THR A 553 -5.02 39.84 24.23
C THR A 553 -4.55 38.86 23.14
N LEU A 554 -5.06 37.61 23.16
CA LEU A 554 -4.72 36.60 22.17
C LEU A 554 -5.31 36.95 20.78
N PRO A 555 -4.59 36.66 19.68
CA PRO A 555 -5.04 36.99 18.32
C PRO A 555 -6.45 36.51 17.98
N VAL A 556 -6.83 35.28 18.38
CA VAL A 556 -8.16 34.74 18.08
C VAL A 556 -9.29 35.59 18.65
N PHE A 557 -9.07 36.30 19.76
CA PHE A 557 -10.12 37.01 20.49
C PHE A 557 -10.73 38.17 19.68
N GLU A 558 -9.93 38.81 18.80
CA GLU A 558 -10.40 39.84 17.87
C GLU A 558 -11.47 39.30 16.91
N TYR A 559 -11.45 38.00 16.64
CA TYR A 559 -12.32 37.34 15.67
C TYR A 559 -13.42 36.50 16.32
N LYS A 560 -13.66 36.64 17.64
CA LYS A 560 -14.71 35.87 18.35
C LYS A 560 -16.08 36.04 17.69
N THR A 561 -16.45 37.27 17.37
CA THR A 561 -17.76 37.58 16.75
C THR A 561 -17.91 36.92 15.39
N ASP A 562 -16.87 36.96 14.55
CA ASP A 562 -16.87 36.32 13.23
C ASP A 562 -16.94 34.80 13.34
N PHE A 563 -16.19 34.21 14.29
CA PHE A 563 -16.25 32.78 14.55
C PHE A 563 -17.66 32.33 14.97
N MET A 564 -18.29 33.03 15.92
CA MET A 564 -19.64 32.69 16.39
C MET A 564 -20.68 32.82 15.27
N ARG A 565 -20.55 33.84 14.41
CA ARG A 565 -21.38 33.98 13.21
C ARG A 565 -21.20 32.78 12.27
N LEU A 566 -19.95 32.46 11.91
CA LEU A 566 -19.67 31.32 11.03
C LEU A 566 -20.20 30.00 11.61
N LEU A 567 -20.00 29.77 12.91
CA LEU A 567 -20.48 28.56 13.61
C LEU A 567 -22.00 28.43 13.58
N SER A 568 -22.72 29.54 13.69
CA SER A 568 -24.18 29.53 13.56
C SER A 568 -24.66 29.23 12.13
N GLU A 569 -24.01 29.83 11.13
CA GLU A 569 -24.42 29.78 9.72
C GLU A 569 -24.00 28.49 8.99
N HIS A 570 -22.88 27.89 9.37
CA HIS A 570 -22.26 26.78 8.63
C HIS A 570 -22.15 25.53 9.49
N GLN A 571 -22.19 24.36 8.85
CA GLN A 571 -22.05 23.08 9.54
C GLN A 571 -20.59 22.70 9.77
N CYS A 572 -19.73 22.96 8.79
CA CYS A 572 -18.29 22.72 8.86
C CYS A 572 -17.53 24.03 8.65
N ILE A 573 -16.45 24.26 9.41
CA ILE A 573 -15.59 25.44 9.31
C ILE A 573 -14.14 24.99 9.34
N VAL A 574 -13.31 25.56 8.48
CA VAL A 574 -11.85 25.43 8.54
C VAL A 574 -11.29 26.68 9.21
N LEU A 575 -10.54 26.53 10.29
CA LEU A 575 -9.90 27.62 11.00
C LEU A 575 -8.38 27.45 10.94
N VAL A 576 -7.72 28.46 10.38
CA VAL A 576 -6.26 28.51 10.32
C VAL A 576 -5.76 29.64 11.20
N GLY A 577 -4.73 29.36 11.98
CA GLY A 577 -4.05 30.38 12.75
C GLY A 577 -2.73 29.87 13.27
N GLU A 578 -1.73 30.74 13.37
CA GLU A 578 -0.41 30.34 13.84
C GLU A 578 -0.47 29.73 15.24
N THR A 579 0.51 28.91 15.60
CA THR A 579 0.55 28.34 16.95
C THR A 579 0.72 29.44 17.99
N GLY A 580 0.05 29.31 19.15
CA GLY A 580 0.04 30.37 20.17
C GLY A 580 -0.98 31.50 19.92
N SER A 581 -1.71 31.47 18.80
CA SER A 581 -2.82 32.42 18.54
C SER A 581 -4.03 32.25 19.48
N GLY A 582 -4.14 31.10 20.16
CA GLY A 582 -5.23 30.80 21.11
C GLY A 582 -6.28 29.80 20.60
N LYS A 583 -6.07 29.13 19.46
CA LYS A 583 -7.03 28.16 18.87
C LYS A 583 -7.52 27.11 19.87
N THR A 584 -6.59 26.29 20.35
CA THR A 584 -6.81 25.11 21.20
C THR A 584 -7.43 25.45 22.56
N THR A 585 -7.16 26.63 23.11
CA THR A 585 -7.68 27.06 24.41
C THR A 585 -8.99 27.83 24.30
N GLN A 586 -9.13 28.76 23.34
CA GLN A 586 -10.28 29.68 23.31
C GLN A 586 -11.45 29.17 22.46
N ILE A 587 -11.17 28.54 21.30
CA ILE A 587 -12.23 28.11 20.38
C ILE A 587 -13.17 27.07 21.01
N PRO A 588 -12.69 26.03 21.72
CA PRO A 588 -13.58 25.09 22.40
C PRO A 588 -14.45 25.74 23.46
N GLN A 589 -13.96 26.75 24.18
CA GLN A 589 -14.76 27.48 25.18
C GLN A 589 -15.92 28.24 24.52
N TRP A 590 -15.71 28.84 23.36
CA TRP A 590 -16.79 29.48 22.60
C TRP A 590 -17.78 28.47 22.01
N CYS A 591 -17.30 27.28 21.64
CA CYS A 591 -18.16 26.18 21.26
C CYS A 591 -19.03 25.69 22.43
N VAL A 592 -18.52 25.72 23.67
CA VAL A 592 -19.32 25.45 24.88
C VAL A 592 -20.38 26.53 25.09
N GLU A 593 -20.02 27.81 24.95
CA GLU A 593 -20.99 28.93 25.01
C GLU A 593 -22.12 28.72 23.98
N TYR A 594 -21.79 28.31 22.75
CA TYR A 594 -22.77 27.98 21.71
C TYR A 594 -23.62 26.75 22.07
N ALA A 595 -22.98 25.67 22.53
CA ALA A 595 -23.65 24.42 22.86
C ALA A 595 -24.67 24.63 23.99
N LEU A 596 -24.31 25.32 25.08
CA LEU A 596 -25.21 25.60 26.20
C LEU A 596 -26.46 26.41 25.83
N GLN A 597 -26.38 27.23 24.76
CA GLN A 597 -27.52 27.99 24.26
C GLN A 597 -28.44 27.19 23.34
N THR A 598 -27.93 26.11 22.73
CA THR A 598 -28.61 25.40 21.63
C THR A 598 -28.96 23.96 21.95
N SER A 599 -28.30 23.34 22.94
CA SER A 599 -28.34 21.91 23.21
C SER A 599 -27.88 21.57 24.63
N SER A 600 -28.14 20.34 25.08
CA SER A 600 -27.56 19.78 26.31
C SER A 600 -26.34 18.89 26.03
N LYS A 601 -25.90 18.79 24.78
CA LYS A 601 -24.77 17.94 24.33
C LYS A 601 -23.43 18.66 24.55
N GLY A 602 -22.35 17.89 24.70
CA GLY A 602 -21.01 18.39 24.99
C GLY A 602 -20.21 18.84 23.77
N VAL A 603 -18.96 19.22 24.01
CA VAL A 603 -17.97 19.62 22.99
C VAL A 603 -16.77 18.67 23.08
N ALA A 604 -16.37 18.09 21.95
CA ALA A 604 -15.15 17.30 21.84
C ALA A 604 -14.06 18.09 21.11
N CYS A 605 -12.87 18.15 21.66
CA CYS A 605 -11.70 18.72 20.98
C CYS A 605 -10.60 17.66 20.90
N THR A 606 -10.27 17.21 19.69
CA THR A 606 -9.23 16.20 19.50
C THR A 606 -7.84 16.83 19.51
N GLN A 607 -6.85 16.06 19.94
CA GLN A 607 -5.44 16.42 19.96
C GLN A 607 -4.61 15.19 19.53
N PRO A 608 -3.69 15.32 18.56
CA PRO A 608 -2.81 14.22 18.17
C PRO A 608 -1.98 13.62 19.31
N ARG A 609 -1.63 14.44 20.31
CA ARG A 609 -0.69 14.09 21.37
C ARG A 609 -1.37 14.00 22.73
N ARG A 610 -1.14 12.89 23.44
CA ARG A 610 -1.65 12.66 24.81
C ARG A 610 -1.31 13.81 25.77
N VAL A 611 -0.05 14.25 25.77
CA VAL A 611 0.43 15.32 26.66
C VAL A 611 -0.27 16.64 26.37
N ALA A 612 -0.58 16.92 25.10
CA ALA A 612 -1.31 18.11 24.70
C ALA A 612 -2.75 18.07 25.26
N ALA A 613 -3.48 16.97 25.05
CA ALA A 613 -4.84 16.78 25.56
C ALA A 613 -4.92 16.97 27.09
N MET A 614 -4.00 16.38 27.85
CA MET A 614 -3.97 16.51 29.32
C MET A 614 -3.64 17.94 29.76
N SER A 615 -2.59 18.52 29.18
CA SER A 615 -2.09 19.84 29.60
C SER A 615 -3.07 20.95 29.23
N VAL A 616 -3.69 20.88 28.05
CA VAL A 616 -4.71 21.85 27.65
C VAL A 616 -5.98 21.69 28.47
N ALA A 617 -6.41 20.46 28.80
CA ALA A 617 -7.58 20.25 29.65
C ALA A 617 -7.37 20.86 31.04
N GLN A 618 -6.19 20.64 31.64
CA GLN A 618 -5.81 21.27 32.91
C GLN A 618 -5.85 22.80 32.76
N ARG A 619 -5.17 23.35 31.74
CA ARG A 619 -5.15 24.80 31.50
C ARG A 619 -6.55 25.38 31.32
N VAL A 620 -7.41 24.72 30.54
CA VAL A 620 -8.75 25.22 30.24
C VAL A 620 -9.69 25.07 31.44
N SER A 621 -9.48 24.06 32.29
CA SER A 621 -10.19 23.97 33.57
C SER A 621 -9.88 25.17 34.48
N GLU A 622 -8.62 25.62 34.54
CA GLU A 622 -8.23 26.85 35.25
C GLU A 622 -8.79 28.11 34.59
N GLU A 623 -8.81 28.17 33.26
CA GLU A 623 -9.36 29.30 32.50
C GLU A 623 -10.88 29.42 32.63
N MET A 624 -11.59 28.31 32.80
CA MET A 624 -13.03 28.23 33.03
C MET A 624 -13.42 28.21 34.51
N ASP A 625 -12.43 28.25 35.42
CA ASP A 625 -12.59 28.25 36.88
C ASP A 625 -13.42 27.06 37.40
N VAL A 626 -13.07 25.86 36.90
CA VAL A 626 -13.70 24.56 37.25
C VAL A 626 -12.65 23.53 37.63
N VAL A 627 -13.08 22.45 38.28
CA VAL A 627 -12.20 21.35 38.67
C VAL A 627 -12.01 20.41 37.48
N LEU A 628 -10.76 20.09 37.14
CA LEU A 628 -10.45 19.11 36.09
C LEU A 628 -11.13 17.76 36.37
N GLY A 629 -11.77 17.19 35.36
CA GLY A 629 -12.57 15.97 35.42
C GLY A 629 -14.05 16.19 35.74
N GLN A 630 -14.46 17.41 36.11
CA GLN A 630 -15.86 17.80 36.24
C GLN A 630 -16.38 18.37 34.92
N GLU A 631 -16.53 19.69 34.78
CA GLU A 631 -17.08 20.33 33.59
C GLU A 631 -16.10 20.34 32.40
N VAL A 632 -14.80 20.42 32.68
CA VAL A 632 -13.71 20.23 31.70
C VAL A 632 -12.96 18.96 32.06
N GLY A 633 -12.78 18.06 31.09
CA GLY A 633 -12.08 16.80 31.28
C GLY A 633 -11.20 16.40 30.09
N TYR A 634 -10.51 15.27 30.23
CA TYR A 634 -9.82 14.65 29.11
C TYR A 634 -10.02 13.13 29.01
N SER A 635 -9.87 12.59 27.81
CA SER A 635 -9.89 11.15 27.57
C SER A 635 -8.75 10.73 26.64
N ILE A 636 -7.87 9.86 27.12
CA ILE A 636 -6.74 9.32 26.35
C ILE A 636 -6.72 7.79 26.48
N ARG A 637 -5.96 7.10 25.61
CA ARG A 637 -5.84 5.64 25.70
C ARG A 637 -5.35 5.24 27.10
N PHE A 638 -6.15 4.42 27.76
CA PHE A 638 -5.96 3.91 29.11
C PHE A 638 -6.12 4.90 30.27
N GLU A 639 -6.67 6.09 30.05
CA GLU A 639 -6.91 7.05 31.13
C GLU A 639 -8.06 8.00 30.75
N ASP A 640 -9.13 7.99 31.55
CA ASP A 640 -10.30 8.84 31.36
C ASP A 640 -10.52 9.69 32.61
N CYS A 641 -10.37 11.00 32.45
CA CYS A 641 -10.56 12.02 33.47
C CYS A 641 -11.77 12.86 33.08
N SER A 642 -12.95 12.25 33.14
CA SER A 642 -14.23 12.88 32.84
C SER A 642 -15.32 12.38 33.80
N SER A 643 -16.47 13.05 33.80
CA SER A 643 -17.63 12.73 34.64
C SER A 643 -18.93 13.05 33.90
N PRO A 644 -20.11 12.68 34.44
CA PRO A 644 -21.39 13.07 33.84
C PRO A 644 -21.62 14.59 33.73
N ARG A 645 -20.81 15.42 34.41
CA ARG A 645 -20.85 16.89 34.31
C ARG A 645 -19.99 17.44 33.18
N THR A 646 -19.18 16.61 32.52
CA THR A 646 -18.23 17.07 31.51
C THR A 646 -18.96 17.61 30.29
N VAL A 647 -18.82 18.91 30.04
CA VAL A 647 -19.36 19.60 28.86
C VAL A 647 -18.28 19.87 27.81
N LEU A 648 -17.01 19.91 28.21
CA LEU A 648 -15.86 20.03 27.31
C LEU A 648 -14.88 18.90 27.57
N LYS A 649 -14.66 18.05 26.56
CA LYS A 649 -13.72 16.94 26.66
C LYS A 649 -12.61 17.07 25.62
N TYR A 650 -11.39 17.22 26.10
CA TYR A 650 -10.19 17.10 25.27
C TYR A 650 -9.80 15.64 25.14
N MET A 651 -9.53 15.16 23.94
CA MET A 651 -9.17 13.75 23.79
C MET A 651 -8.19 13.52 22.67
N THR A 652 -7.56 12.36 22.64
CA THR A 652 -6.81 11.98 21.45
C THR A 652 -7.75 11.60 20.31
N ASP A 653 -7.34 11.87 19.07
CA ASP A 653 -8.08 11.50 17.85
C ASP A 653 -8.56 10.04 17.90
N GLY A 654 -7.67 9.11 18.28
CA GLY A 654 -8.02 7.69 18.39
C GLY A 654 -9.03 7.34 19.49
N MET A 655 -9.24 8.20 20.49
CA MET A 655 -10.29 7.99 21.50
C MET A 655 -11.66 8.41 20.97
N LEU A 656 -11.74 9.52 20.22
CA LEU A 656 -12.99 9.91 19.55
C LEU A 656 -13.41 8.85 18.53
N LEU A 657 -12.45 8.33 17.76
CA LEU A 657 -12.73 7.25 16.79
C LEU A 657 -13.26 5.99 17.48
N ARG A 658 -12.74 5.66 18.67
CA ARG A 658 -13.25 4.54 19.48
C ARG A 658 -14.65 4.79 20.02
N GLU A 659 -14.94 6.00 20.50
CA GLU A 659 -16.31 6.35 20.90
C GLU A 659 -17.26 6.18 19.71
N GLY A 660 -16.84 6.57 18.50
CA GLY A 660 -17.56 6.34 17.26
C GLY A 660 -17.91 4.87 16.98
N MET A 661 -17.12 3.90 17.47
CA MET A 661 -17.43 2.47 17.28
C MET A 661 -18.63 2.00 18.12
N SER A 662 -18.88 2.67 19.25
CA SER A 662 -20.03 2.38 20.13
C SER A 662 -21.21 3.33 19.85
N ASP A 663 -20.91 4.57 19.43
CA ASP A 663 -21.85 5.62 19.08
C ASP A 663 -21.46 6.21 17.70
N PRO A 664 -21.87 5.57 16.58
CA PRO A 664 -21.49 5.99 15.22
C PRO A 664 -21.93 7.42 14.86
N MET A 665 -22.97 7.94 15.50
CA MET A 665 -23.50 9.29 15.27
C MET A 665 -22.92 10.34 16.24
N LEU A 666 -22.08 9.90 17.17
CA LEU A 666 -21.40 10.72 18.18
C LEU A 666 -22.39 11.66 18.88
N GLU A 667 -23.54 11.11 19.27
CA GLU A 667 -24.71 11.83 19.79
C GLU A 667 -24.41 12.62 21.06
N ALA A 668 -23.39 12.21 21.82
CA ALA A 668 -22.92 12.93 23.01
C ALA A 668 -22.44 14.37 22.72
N TYR A 669 -22.07 14.69 21.48
CA TYR A 669 -21.43 15.96 21.12
C TYR A 669 -22.29 16.84 20.21
N GLN A 670 -22.36 18.14 20.53
CA GLN A 670 -22.94 19.18 19.67
C GLN A 670 -21.91 19.75 18.68
N VAL A 671 -20.66 19.87 19.13
CA VAL A 671 -19.55 20.42 18.36
C VAL A 671 -18.34 19.50 18.51
N ILE A 672 -17.74 19.15 17.37
CA ILE A 672 -16.48 18.39 17.32
C ILE A 672 -15.43 19.29 16.68
N LEU A 673 -14.29 19.43 17.37
CA LEU A 673 -13.12 20.13 16.87
C LEU A 673 -12.01 19.14 16.57
N LEU A 674 -11.54 19.12 15.33
CA LEU A 674 -10.32 18.41 14.92
C LEU A 674 -9.16 19.40 14.97
N ASP A 675 -8.42 19.42 16.09
CA ASP A 675 -7.28 20.32 16.24
C ASP A 675 -5.99 19.72 15.68
N GLU A 676 -5.05 20.60 15.33
CA GLU A 676 -3.75 20.25 14.78
C GLU A 676 -3.86 19.29 13.57
N ALA A 677 -4.89 19.47 12.73
CA ALA A 677 -5.20 18.57 11.62
C ALA A 677 -4.07 18.43 10.58
N HIS A 678 -3.14 19.40 10.55
CA HIS A 678 -1.94 19.34 9.73
C HIS A 678 -0.91 18.29 10.17
N GLU A 679 -0.99 17.74 11.38
CA GLU A 679 -0.15 16.59 11.76
C GLU A 679 -0.51 15.32 10.95
N ARG A 680 -1.71 15.29 10.33
CA ARG A 680 -2.16 14.21 9.41
C ARG A 680 -1.89 12.81 9.98
N THR A 681 -2.26 12.63 11.25
CA THR A 681 -2.16 11.33 11.93
C THR A 681 -3.14 10.34 11.32
N LEU A 682 -2.87 9.05 11.54
CA LEU A 682 -3.73 7.98 11.04
C LEU A 682 -5.17 8.12 11.54
N ALA A 683 -5.34 8.44 12.83
CA ALA A 683 -6.65 8.58 13.45
C ALA A 683 -7.39 9.86 12.99
N THR A 684 -6.68 10.97 12.79
CA THR A 684 -7.28 12.22 12.27
C THR A 684 -7.82 12.02 10.87
N ASP A 685 -7.07 11.37 9.99
CA ASP A 685 -7.51 11.12 8.60
C ASP A 685 -8.76 10.24 8.55
N LEU A 686 -8.85 9.23 9.42
CA LEU A 686 -10.03 8.38 9.53
C LEU A 686 -11.23 9.14 10.10
N LEU A 687 -11.00 9.93 11.16
CA LEU A 687 -12.04 10.78 11.73
C LEU A 687 -12.58 11.77 10.70
N MET A 688 -11.74 12.35 9.84
CA MET A 688 -12.20 13.25 8.79
C MET A 688 -13.18 12.56 7.85
N GLY A 689 -12.87 11.35 7.38
CA GLY A 689 -13.77 10.58 6.51
C GLY A 689 -15.06 10.15 7.21
N VAL A 690 -14.96 9.66 8.45
CA VAL A 690 -16.14 9.27 9.26
C VAL A 690 -17.01 10.49 9.53
N LEU A 691 -16.44 11.60 10.00
CA LEU A 691 -17.18 12.81 10.34
C LEU A 691 -17.81 13.46 9.11
N LYS A 692 -17.17 13.39 7.93
CA LYS A 692 -17.76 13.86 6.67
C LYS A 692 -19.05 13.12 6.35
N GLU A 693 -19.12 11.82 6.64
CA GLU A 693 -20.35 11.04 6.49
C GLU A 693 -21.36 11.34 7.61
N VAL A 694 -20.91 11.45 8.86
CA VAL A 694 -21.80 11.80 10.00
C VAL A 694 -22.47 13.16 9.80
N ILE A 695 -21.77 14.20 9.35
CA ILE A 695 -22.37 15.53 9.12
C ILE A 695 -23.38 15.53 7.95
N ARG A 696 -23.27 14.58 7.00
CA ARG A 696 -24.29 14.43 5.95
C ARG A 696 -25.61 13.96 6.54
N GLN A 697 -25.56 13.03 7.50
CA GLN A 697 -26.71 12.44 8.16
C GLN A 697 -27.22 13.28 9.35
N ARG A 698 -26.32 13.97 10.05
CA ARG A 698 -26.57 14.70 11.30
C ARG A 698 -26.39 16.20 11.15
N LYS A 699 -27.45 16.90 10.74
CA LYS A 699 -27.43 18.35 10.44
C LYS A 699 -27.26 19.26 11.66
N ASP A 700 -27.55 18.78 12.86
CA ASP A 700 -27.31 19.54 14.11
C ASP A 700 -25.82 19.58 14.49
N LEU A 701 -25.03 18.56 14.12
CA LEU A 701 -23.62 18.48 14.48
C LEU A 701 -22.79 19.56 13.78
N LYS A 702 -21.99 20.31 14.54
CA LYS A 702 -21.01 21.27 14.02
C LYS A 702 -19.60 20.68 14.02
N LEU A 703 -18.86 20.89 12.95
CA LEU A 703 -17.48 20.45 12.77
C LEU A 703 -16.54 21.64 12.59
N VAL A 704 -15.46 21.70 13.37
CA VAL A 704 -14.42 22.73 13.23
C VAL A 704 -13.07 22.05 13.02
N VAL A 705 -12.45 22.29 11.86
CA VAL A 705 -11.12 21.75 11.54
C VAL A 705 -10.08 22.84 11.75
N MET A 706 -9.21 22.68 12.75
CA MET A 706 -8.21 23.69 13.12
C MET A 706 -6.81 23.27 12.67
N SER A 707 -6.08 24.20 12.05
CA SER A 707 -4.72 23.99 11.56
C SER A 707 -3.81 25.20 11.77
N ALA A 708 -2.50 24.97 11.77
CA ALA A 708 -1.48 26.01 11.86
C ALA A 708 -0.77 26.29 10.53
N THR A 709 -0.99 25.48 9.49
CA THR A 709 -0.26 25.56 8.21
C THR A 709 -1.17 25.90 7.03
N LEU A 710 -0.53 26.34 5.94
CA LEU A 710 -1.14 26.91 4.72
C LEU A 710 -1.90 25.91 3.83
N ASP A 711 -1.95 24.62 4.16
CA ASP A 711 -2.69 23.61 3.37
C ASP A 711 -4.23 23.69 3.57
N ALA A 712 -4.70 24.87 3.98
CA ALA A 712 -6.10 25.19 4.26
C ALA A 712 -7.02 24.86 3.09
N GLY A 713 -6.55 25.12 1.86
CA GLY A 713 -7.31 24.87 0.64
C GLY A 713 -7.71 23.41 0.51
N LYS A 714 -6.82 22.46 0.84
CA LYS A 714 -7.11 21.03 0.78
C LYS A 714 -8.19 20.62 1.77
N PHE A 715 -8.14 21.12 3.01
CA PHE A 715 -9.18 20.88 4.01
C PHE A 715 -10.54 21.47 3.59
N GLN A 716 -10.55 22.68 3.02
CA GLN A 716 -11.78 23.30 2.52
C GLN A 716 -12.40 22.48 1.40
N GLN A 717 -11.63 22.13 0.38
CA GLN A 717 -12.08 21.34 -0.76
C GLN A 717 -12.60 19.97 -0.30
N TYR A 718 -11.90 19.32 0.63
CA TYR A 718 -12.30 18.02 1.17
C TYR A 718 -13.64 18.08 1.91
N PHE A 719 -13.91 19.14 2.68
CA PHE A 719 -15.20 19.35 3.36
C PHE A 719 -16.17 20.22 2.53
N ASP A 720 -16.35 19.86 1.26
CA ASP A 720 -17.35 20.44 0.34
C ASP A 720 -17.29 21.99 0.25
N ASN A 721 -16.06 22.53 0.15
CA ASN A 721 -15.75 23.97 0.12
C ASN A 721 -16.17 24.73 1.39
N ALA A 722 -15.91 24.15 2.56
CA ALA A 722 -16.17 24.79 3.86
C ALA A 722 -15.53 26.19 3.97
N PRO A 723 -16.18 27.14 4.67
CA PRO A 723 -15.64 28.48 4.91
C PRO A 723 -14.31 28.42 5.67
N LEU A 724 -13.36 29.24 5.24
CA LEU A 724 -12.07 29.43 5.90
C LEU A 724 -12.08 30.71 6.73
N MET A 725 -11.71 30.55 8.00
CA MET A 725 -11.38 31.64 8.90
C MET A 725 -9.87 31.66 9.11
N ASN A 726 -9.20 32.74 8.70
CA ASN A 726 -7.77 32.90 8.90
C ASN A 726 -7.50 33.91 10.03
N VAL A 727 -6.80 33.47 11.07
CA VAL A 727 -6.38 34.30 12.19
C VAL A 727 -4.89 34.62 12.00
N PRO A 728 -4.55 35.86 11.64
CA PRO A 728 -3.15 36.25 11.47
C PRO A 728 -2.40 36.07 12.80
N GLY A 729 -1.20 35.50 12.72
CA GLY A 729 -0.34 35.37 13.87
C GLY A 729 0.16 36.72 14.38
N ARG A 730 0.38 36.81 15.69
CA ARG A 730 1.21 37.85 16.32
C ARG A 730 2.55 37.25 16.73
N THR A 731 3.18 36.47 15.85
CA THR A 731 4.55 36.02 16.10
C THR A 731 5.50 37.20 15.94
N HIS A 732 6.42 37.33 16.90
CA HIS A 732 7.55 38.22 16.74
C HIS A 732 8.48 37.66 15.66
N PRO A 733 9.22 38.54 14.95
CA PRO A 733 10.12 38.10 13.88
C PRO A 733 11.15 37.08 14.40
N VAL A 734 11.38 36.04 13.59
CA VAL A 734 12.39 35.00 13.85
C VAL A 734 13.46 35.07 12.76
N GLU A 735 14.70 35.37 13.15
CA GLU A 735 15.83 35.33 12.23
C GLU A 735 16.27 33.88 11.99
N ILE A 736 16.44 33.49 10.73
CA ILE A 736 16.84 32.13 10.34
C ILE A 736 18.30 32.12 9.93
N PHE A 737 19.11 31.31 10.60
CA PHE A 737 20.51 31.07 10.27
C PHE A 737 20.66 29.67 9.68
N TYR A 738 21.44 29.53 8.61
CA TYR A 738 21.79 28.26 7.98
C TYR A 738 23.29 28.01 8.11
N THR A 739 23.70 26.75 8.12
CA THR A 739 25.12 26.41 7.98
C THR A 739 25.59 26.65 6.54
N PRO A 740 26.86 27.06 6.33
CA PRO A 740 27.40 27.27 4.99
C PRO A 740 27.58 25.94 4.23
N GLU A 741 27.91 24.87 4.96
CA GLU A 741 28.13 23.52 4.42
C GLU A 741 27.29 22.49 5.21
N PRO A 742 26.98 21.32 4.61
CA PRO A 742 26.28 20.24 5.31
C PRO A 742 27.11 19.66 6.46
N GLU A 743 26.49 19.52 7.63
CA GLU A 743 27.12 18.94 8.83
C GLU A 743 26.97 17.40 8.81
N ARG A 744 28.09 16.67 8.96
CA ARG A 744 28.06 15.19 8.98
C ARG A 744 27.54 14.62 10.30
N ASP A 745 27.94 15.24 11.41
CA ASP A 745 27.48 14.90 12.75
C ASP A 745 26.66 16.06 13.29
N TYR A 746 25.34 15.98 13.06
CA TYR A 746 24.43 17.04 13.47
C TYR A 746 24.29 17.12 15.00
N LEU A 747 24.59 16.05 15.74
CA LEU A 747 24.55 16.05 17.22
C LEU A 747 25.69 16.89 17.76
N GLU A 748 26.91 16.71 17.23
CA GLU A 748 28.06 17.55 17.55
C GLU A 748 27.81 19.01 17.22
N ALA A 749 27.31 19.28 16.01
CA ALA A 749 26.99 20.63 15.58
C ALA A 749 25.94 21.28 16.50
N ALA A 750 24.91 20.53 16.92
CA ALA A 750 23.87 21.03 17.80
C ALA A 750 24.39 21.37 19.20
N ILE A 751 25.22 20.50 19.80
CA ILE A 751 25.86 20.75 21.10
C ILE A 751 26.74 22.01 21.01
N ARG A 752 27.60 22.09 19.98
CA ARG A 752 28.44 23.27 19.72
C ARG A 752 27.62 24.55 19.61
N THR A 753 26.49 24.52 18.91
CA THR A 753 25.58 25.67 18.79
C THR A 753 24.94 26.04 20.13
N VAL A 754 24.57 25.09 20.99
CA VAL A 754 24.08 25.37 22.36
C VAL A 754 25.13 26.15 23.15
N ILE A 755 26.39 25.67 23.15
CA ILE A 755 27.48 26.32 23.88
C ILE A 755 27.74 27.72 23.31
N GLN A 756 27.79 27.86 21.99
CA GLN A 756 28.01 29.16 21.33
C GLN A 756 26.91 30.18 21.66
N ILE A 757 25.64 29.78 21.64
CA ILE A 757 24.53 30.65 22.04
C ILE A 757 24.68 31.07 23.50
N HIS A 758 25.01 30.12 24.39
CA HIS A 758 25.15 30.42 25.82
C HIS A 758 26.30 31.40 26.13
N MET A 759 27.39 31.33 25.36
CA MET A 759 28.57 32.20 25.53
C MET A 759 28.45 33.57 24.84
N CYS A 760 27.94 33.59 23.60
CA CYS A 760 28.09 34.74 22.71
C CYS A 760 26.83 35.60 22.59
N GLU A 761 25.64 35.06 22.87
CA GLU A 761 24.43 35.86 22.78
C GLU A 761 24.27 36.73 24.03
N GLU A 762 24.22 38.05 23.84
CA GLU A 762 24.12 39.02 24.93
C GLU A 762 22.68 39.18 25.47
N ILE A 763 21.67 38.72 24.73
CA ILE A 763 20.26 38.84 25.13
C ILE A 763 19.81 37.63 25.95
N GLU A 764 18.95 37.87 26.95
CA GLU A 764 18.31 36.79 27.70
C GLU A 764 17.34 35.98 26.83
N GLY A 765 17.25 34.68 27.12
CA GLY A 765 16.34 33.78 26.44
C GLY A 765 16.76 32.32 26.57
N ASP A 766 15.77 31.44 26.62
CA ASP A 766 15.96 30.00 26.72
C ASP A 766 16.19 29.38 25.34
N ILE A 767 16.83 28.22 25.35
CA ILE A 767 17.20 27.45 24.16
C ILE A 767 16.27 26.23 24.04
N LEU A 768 15.73 26.00 22.85
CA LEU A 768 15.02 24.78 22.48
C LEU A 768 15.78 24.06 21.37
N MET A 769 16.30 22.88 21.66
CA MET A 769 17.04 22.06 20.70
C MET A 769 16.23 20.82 20.33
N PHE A 770 16.05 20.58 19.02
CA PHE A 770 15.34 19.40 18.53
C PHE A 770 16.30 18.25 18.25
N LEU A 771 16.02 17.05 18.79
CA LEU A 771 16.73 15.80 18.50
C LEU A 771 15.71 14.67 18.23
N THR A 772 16.19 13.49 17.87
CA THR A 772 15.33 12.47 17.26
C THR A 772 14.76 11.46 18.26
N GLY A 773 15.41 11.25 19.41
CA GLY A 773 14.96 10.26 20.40
C GLY A 773 15.66 10.32 21.74
N GLN A 774 15.18 9.49 22.68
CA GLN A 774 15.61 9.50 24.08
C GLN A 774 17.12 9.34 24.28
N GLU A 775 17.74 8.31 23.70
CA GLU A 775 19.17 8.03 23.90
C GLU A 775 20.06 9.20 23.48
N GLU A 776 19.73 9.79 22.34
CA GLU A 776 20.42 10.95 21.78
C GLU A 776 20.26 12.20 22.65
N ILE A 777 19.04 12.43 23.15
CA ILE A 777 18.72 13.55 24.05
C ILE A 777 19.46 13.42 25.38
N GLU A 778 19.49 12.22 25.97
CA GLU A 778 20.19 11.99 27.24
C GLU A 778 21.70 12.15 27.09
N GLU A 779 22.28 11.67 25.99
CA GLU A 779 23.70 11.88 25.70
C GLU A 779 24.00 13.37 25.48
N ALA A 780 23.18 14.08 24.71
CA ALA A 780 23.32 15.53 24.51
C ALA A 780 23.27 16.29 25.84
N CYS A 781 22.29 15.99 26.71
CA CYS A 781 22.20 16.58 28.06
C CYS A 781 23.48 16.37 28.87
N LYS A 782 24.05 15.15 28.86
CA LYS A 782 25.29 14.84 29.58
C LYS A 782 26.48 15.61 29.01
N ARG A 783 26.60 15.67 27.68
CA ARG A 783 27.71 16.33 26.99
C ARG A 783 27.67 17.85 27.17
N VAL A 784 26.51 18.48 26.95
CA VAL A 784 26.31 19.92 27.19
C VAL A 784 26.67 20.27 28.63
N LYS A 785 26.21 19.49 29.61
CA LYS A 785 26.52 19.74 31.02
C LYS A 785 28.02 19.68 31.31
N ARG A 786 28.72 18.64 30.80
CA ARG A 786 30.18 18.52 30.96
C ARG A 786 30.94 19.68 30.33
N GLU A 787 30.54 20.11 29.13
CA GLU A 787 31.19 21.23 28.44
C GLU A 787 30.99 22.55 29.18
N ILE A 788 29.79 22.80 29.73
CA ILE A 788 29.53 23.99 30.55
C ILE A 788 30.30 23.95 31.88
N ASP A 789 30.33 22.80 32.56
CA ASP A 789 31.05 22.64 33.83
C ASP A 789 32.57 22.90 33.66
N ASN A 790 33.12 22.64 32.46
CA ASN A 790 34.53 22.88 32.14
C ASN A 790 34.88 24.35 31.86
N LEU A 791 33.89 25.23 31.67
CA LEU A 791 34.13 26.65 31.31
C LEU A 791 34.30 27.57 32.53
N GLY A 792 34.19 27.05 33.75
CA GLY A 792 34.52 27.77 34.99
C GLY A 792 33.41 28.70 35.53
N PRO A 793 33.72 29.54 36.53
CA PRO A 793 32.74 30.34 37.25
C PRO A 793 32.25 31.60 36.49
N ASP A 794 32.96 32.00 35.44
CA ASP A 794 32.65 33.23 34.68
C ASP A 794 31.42 33.09 33.79
N VAL A 795 31.03 31.85 33.48
CA VAL A 795 29.86 31.52 32.66
C VAL A 795 28.60 31.41 33.51
N GLY A 796 27.47 31.89 32.98
CA GLY A 796 26.17 31.76 33.63
C GLY A 796 25.70 30.32 33.75
N GLU A 797 24.81 30.03 34.71
CA GLU A 797 24.30 28.67 34.91
C GLU A 797 23.41 28.24 33.72
N LEU A 798 23.66 27.04 33.18
CA LEU A 798 22.83 26.44 32.13
C LEU A 798 22.06 25.23 32.68
N LYS A 799 20.74 25.35 32.79
CA LYS A 799 19.87 24.26 33.23
C LYS A 799 19.42 23.41 32.04
N CYS A 800 19.95 22.19 31.92
CA CYS A 800 19.58 21.24 30.88
C CYS A 800 18.35 20.40 31.27
N ILE A 801 17.31 20.40 30.44
CA ILE A 801 16.06 19.66 30.68
C ILE A 801 15.71 18.79 29.46
N PRO A 802 15.67 17.45 29.59
CA PRO A 802 15.26 16.57 28.50
C PRO A 802 13.73 16.57 28.31
N LEU A 803 13.26 16.36 27.07
CA LEU A 803 11.84 16.22 26.75
C LEU A 803 11.59 15.17 25.63
N TYR A 804 10.98 14.04 25.99
CA TYR A 804 10.60 12.96 25.06
C TYR A 804 9.37 12.20 25.59
N SER A 805 8.68 11.44 24.74
CA SER A 805 7.34 10.90 25.02
C SER A 805 7.27 9.93 26.20
N THR A 806 8.34 9.17 26.46
CA THR A 806 8.44 8.23 27.59
C THR A 806 8.79 8.92 28.91
N LEU A 807 9.07 10.24 28.90
CA LEU A 807 9.30 10.96 30.14
C LEU A 807 8.03 10.99 30.98
N PRO A 808 8.15 10.95 32.30
CA PRO A 808 6.96 10.98 33.13
C PRO A 808 6.35 12.38 33.32
N PRO A 809 5.04 12.50 33.61
CA PRO A 809 4.35 13.80 33.67
C PRO A 809 5.02 14.86 34.57
N PRO A 810 5.37 14.58 35.85
CA PRO A 810 6.04 15.59 36.68
C PRO A 810 7.46 15.96 36.19
N MET A 811 8.13 15.10 35.40
CA MET A 811 9.39 15.48 34.76
C MET A 811 9.18 16.32 33.51
N GLN A 812 8.13 16.01 32.72
CA GLN A 812 7.74 16.83 31.57
C GLN A 812 7.36 18.24 32.01
N GLN A 813 6.70 18.40 33.15
CA GLN A 813 6.33 19.71 33.70
C GLN A 813 7.55 20.59 34.05
N LYS A 814 8.75 20.01 34.26
CA LYS A 814 9.96 20.80 34.56
C LYS A 814 10.35 21.77 33.44
N ILE A 815 9.91 21.52 32.20
CA ILE A 815 10.17 22.44 31.09
C ILE A 815 9.54 23.83 31.31
N PHE A 816 8.51 23.92 32.15
CA PHE A 816 7.83 25.17 32.51
C PHE A 816 8.48 25.88 33.69
N GLU A 817 9.48 25.28 34.34
CA GLU A 817 10.24 25.97 35.39
C GLU A 817 11.02 27.15 34.81
N ALA A 818 11.19 28.20 35.62
CA ALA A 818 11.96 29.38 35.25
C ALA A 818 13.45 29.04 35.02
N ALA A 819 14.09 29.84 34.17
CA ALA A 819 15.54 29.78 33.97
C ALA A 819 16.30 30.15 35.26
N PRO A 820 17.54 29.66 35.44
CA PRO A 820 18.40 30.09 36.54
C PRO A 820 18.59 31.63 36.55
N PRO A 821 18.72 32.24 37.73
CA PRO A 821 18.98 33.68 37.82
C PRO A 821 20.36 34.03 37.27
N LYS A 822 20.56 35.32 36.93
CA LYS A 822 21.88 35.83 36.57
C LYS A 822 22.88 35.67 37.71
N ARG A 823 24.13 35.38 37.38
CA ARG A 823 25.23 35.41 38.35
C ARG A 823 25.60 36.85 38.71
N ALA A 824 26.29 37.02 39.83
CA ALA A 824 26.72 38.33 40.34
C ALA A 824 27.67 39.08 39.39
N ASN A 825 28.41 38.35 38.54
CA ASN A 825 29.29 38.89 37.51
C ASN A 825 28.54 39.37 36.24
N GLY A 826 27.20 39.31 36.24
CA GLY A 826 26.37 39.71 35.09
C GLY A 826 26.12 38.59 34.07
N ALA A 827 26.74 37.42 34.23
CA ALA A 827 26.55 36.31 33.30
C ALA A 827 25.11 35.76 33.33
N ILE A 828 24.55 35.51 32.14
CA ILE A 828 23.14 35.17 31.95
C ILE A 828 22.91 33.69 32.30
N GLY A 829 21.99 33.45 33.23
CA GLY A 829 21.45 32.10 33.46
C GLY A 829 20.44 31.74 32.38
N ARG A 830 20.53 30.52 31.84
CA ARG A 830 19.64 30.03 30.76
C ARG A 830 19.10 28.64 31.06
N LYS A 831 17.95 28.32 30.49
CA LYS A 831 17.45 26.95 30.38
C LYS A 831 17.65 26.47 28.95
N VAL A 832 18.10 25.23 28.79
CA VAL A 832 18.09 24.51 27.50
C VAL A 832 17.18 23.31 27.60
N VAL A 833 16.12 23.31 26.80
CA VAL A 833 15.20 22.18 26.64
C VAL A 833 15.64 21.39 25.43
N ILE A 834 16.03 20.13 25.65
CA ILE A 834 16.47 19.23 24.58
C ILE A 834 15.34 18.24 24.30
N SER A 835 14.67 18.40 23.17
CA SER A 835 13.35 17.81 22.92
C SER A 835 13.28 17.00 21.62
N THR A 836 12.40 16.00 21.60
CA THR A 836 11.86 15.47 20.33
C THR A 836 10.90 16.45 19.66
N ASN A 837 10.27 16.07 18.54
CA ASN A 837 9.20 16.82 17.90
C ASN A 837 7.93 16.99 18.76
N ILE A 838 7.89 16.48 20.00
CA ILE A 838 6.81 16.77 20.97
C ILE A 838 6.66 18.28 21.27
N ALA A 839 7.74 19.05 21.16
CA ALA A 839 7.71 20.51 21.35
C ALA A 839 7.47 21.30 20.05
N GLU A 840 7.23 20.62 18.92
CA GLU A 840 7.13 21.25 17.59
C GLU A 840 5.83 22.05 17.41
N THR A 841 4.69 21.51 17.87
CA THR A 841 3.34 22.03 17.57
C THR A 841 2.58 22.44 18.83
N SER A 842 2.21 21.46 19.66
CA SER A 842 1.15 21.62 20.67
C SER A 842 1.61 22.19 22.02
N LEU A 843 2.91 22.36 22.24
CA LEU A 843 3.47 22.81 23.51
C LEU A 843 4.05 24.22 23.41
N THR A 844 3.72 25.09 24.36
CA THR A 844 4.25 26.45 24.50
C THR A 844 5.17 26.53 25.70
N ILE A 845 6.48 26.54 25.48
CA ILE A 845 7.48 26.76 26.52
C ILE A 845 7.79 28.26 26.57
N ASP A 846 7.30 28.94 27.59
CA ASP A 846 7.55 30.36 27.79
C ASP A 846 9.05 30.61 28.03
N GLY A 847 9.57 31.71 27.47
CA GLY A 847 10.97 32.13 27.61
C GLY A 847 11.90 31.66 26.50
N VAL A 848 11.46 30.76 25.61
CA VAL A 848 12.27 30.31 24.45
C VAL A 848 12.46 31.45 23.46
N VAL A 849 13.71 31.72 23.13
CA VAL A 849 14.15 32.76 22.16
C VAL A 849 15.05 32.14 21.09
N PHE A 850 15.77 31.08 21.43
CA PHE A 850 16.70 30.42 20.52
C PHE A 850 16.21 29.02 20.21
N VAL A 851 16.10 28.69 18.93
CA VAL A 851 15.76 27.35 18.46
C VAL A 851 16.95 26.78 17.69
N ILE A 852 17.30 25.52 17.96
CA ILE A 852 18.30 24.78 17.21
C ILE A 852 17.58 23.64 16.49
N ASP A 853 17.65 23.64 15.17
CA ASP A 853 16.98 22.67 14.30
C ASP A 853 17.99 21.89 13.45
N PRO A 854 18.33 20.65 13.86
CA PRO A 854 19.15 19.76 13.05
C PRO A 854 18.47 19.24 11.78
N GLY A 855 17.15 19.41 11.62
CA GLY A 855 16.44 19.00 10.41
C GLY A 855 15.99 17.53 10.37
N PHE A 856 16.06 16.80 11.49
CA PHE A 856 15.69 15.39 11.57
C PHE A 856 14.57 15.10 12.59
N SER A 857 13.86 13.99 12.38
CA SER A 857 12.90 13.40 13.33
C SER A 857 12.83 11.88 13.12
N LYS A 858 12.41 11.11 14.14
CA LYS A 858 12.05 9.70 13.95
C LYS A 858 10.63 9.62 13.38
N GLN A 859 10.49 8.96 12.23
CA GLN A 859 9.23 8.73 11.56
C GLN A 859 8.94 7.24 11.46
N LYS A 860 7.66 6.88 11.63
CA LYS A 860 7.15 5.54 11.39
C LYS A 860 7.17 5.22 9.89
N VAL A 861 7.77 4.10 9.51
CA VAL A 861 7.81 3.66 8.12
C VAL A 861 7.36 2.21 8.07
N TYR A 862 6.32 1.96 7.30
CA TYR A 862 5.83 0.64 6.98
C TYR A 862 6.24 0.25 5.56
N ASN A 863 6.90 -0.90 5.43
CA ASN A 863 7.20 -1.48 4.14
C ASN A 863 6.20 -2.63 3.86
N PRO A 864 5.23 -2.46 2.96
CA PRO A 864 4.19 -3.45 2.70
C PRO A 864 4.72 -4.75 2.06
N ARG A 865 5.89 -4.69 1.39
CA ARG A 865 6.48 -5.86 0.72
C ARG A 865 7.08 -6.87 1.69
N ILE A 866 7.71 -6.37 2.75
CA ILE A 866 8.32 -7.22 3.80
C ILE A 866 7.49 -7.24 5.09
N ARG A 867 6.34 -6.54 5.11
CA ARG A 867 5.41 -6.43 6.24
C ARG A 867 6.05 -5.91 7.54
N VAL A 868 7.09 -5.09 7.42
CA VAL A 868 7.84 -4.54 8.56
C VAL A 868 7.46 -3.09 8.79
N GLU A 869 7.18 -2.77 10.05
CA GLU A 869 7.08 -1.41 10.54
C GLU A 869 8.31 -1.06 11.38
N SER A 870 8.91 0.10 11.13
CA SER A 870 10.12 0.56 11.84
C SER A 870 10.10 2.07 12.08
N LEU A 871 10.85 2.53 13.07
CA LEU A 871 11.11 3.96 13.30
C LEU A 871 12.45 4.33 12.67
N LEU A 872 12.42 5.14 11.62
CA LEU A 872 13.62 5.61 10.94
C LEU A 872 13.86 7.09 11.24
N VAL A 873 15.12 7.46 11.45
CA VAL A 873 15.50 8.87 11.46
C VAL A 873 15.42 9.37 10.02
N SER A 874 14.64 10.42 9.79
CA SER A 874 14.39 10.97 8.47
C SER A 874 14.39 12.50 8.50
N PRO A 875 14.76 13.16 7.38
CA PRO A 875 14.65 14.61 7.26
C PRO A 875 13.21 15.08 7.52
N ILE A 876 13.07 16.25 8.14
CA ILE A 876 11.77 16.90 8.33
C ILE A 876 11.31 17.61 7.06
N SER A 877 10.05 18.02 7.03
CA SER A 877 9.51 18.88 5.98
C SER A 877 9.80 20.36 6.24
N LYS A 878 9.65 21.21 5.22
CA LYS A 878 9.71 22.66 5.36
C LYS A 878 8.65 23.18 6.33
N ALA A 879 7.44 22.61 6.31
CA ALA A 879 6.39 22.92 7.27
C ALA A 879 6.85 22.65 8.71
N SER A 880 7.42 21.48 9.00
CA SER A 880 8.00 21.17 10.32
C SER A 880 9.12 22.14 10.70
N ALA A 881 10.04 22.45 9.79
CA ALA A 881 11.12 23.41 10.03
C ALA A 881 10.61 24.83 10.33
N GLN A 882 9.50 25.24 9.73
CA GLN A 882 8.83 26.52 10.04
C GLN A 882 8.16 26.48 11.41
N GLN A 883 7.51 25.38 11.78
CA GLN A 883 6.89 25.23 13.09
C GLN A 883 7.91 25.24 14.24
N ARG A 884 9.05 24.57 14.04
CA ARG A 884 10.20 24.61 14.94
C ARG A 884 10.73 26.03 15.10
N ALA A 885 10.99 26.73 14.01
CA ALA A 885 11.43 28.13 14.04
C ALA A 885 10.41 29.04 14.77
N GLY A 886 9.12 28.84 14.53
CA GLY A 886 8.03 29.56 15.19
C GLY A 886 8.00 29.40 16.71
N ARG A 887 8.73 28.45 17.31
CA ARG A 887 8.85 28.33 18.78
C ARG A 887 9.63 29.50 19.39
N ALA A 888 10.56 30.10 18.66
CA ALA A 888 11.39 31.22 19.13
C ALA A 888 10.61 32.55 19.17
N GLY A 889 9.68 32.76 18.24
CA GLY A 889 8.99 34.04 18.02
C GLY A 889 7.73 34.27 18.87
N ARG A 890 7.50 33.51 19.95
CA ARG A 890 6.22 33.53 20.67
C ARG A 890 6.07 34.65 21.68
N THR A 891 7.11 34.90 22.48
CA THR A 891 7.06 35.88 23.58
C THR A 891 7.79 37.17 23.24
N ARG A 892 8.78 37.09 22.36
CA ARG A 892 9.65 38.18 21.90
C ARG A 892 10.35 37.77 20.60
N PRO A 893 11.04 38.68 19.89
CA PRO A 893 11.84 38.32 18.72
C PRO A 893 12.87 37.23 19.05
N GLY A 894 13.12 36.32 18.11
CA GLY A 894 13.95 35.15 18.35
C GLY A 894 14.83 34.76 17.17
N LYS A 895 15.65 33.72 17.36
CA LYS A 895 16.58 33.21 16.35
C LYS A 895 16.43 31.70 16.20
N CYS A 896 16.45 31.19 14.98
CA CYS A 896 16.45 29.77 14.67
C CYS A 896 17.71 29.40 13.91
N PHE A 897 18.51 28.49 14.47
CA PHE A 897 19.74 27.97 13.88
C PHE A 897 19.45 26.62 13.23
N ARG A 898 19.36 26.61 11.90
CA ARG A 898 19.17 25.42 11.07
C ARG A 898 20.54 24.83 10.73
N LEU A 899 20.80 23.60 11.16
CA LEU A 899 22.11 22.94 10.99
C LEU A 899 22.27 22.28 9.61
N TYR A 900 21.71 22.94 8.60
CA TYR A 900 21.72 22.51 7.21
C TYR A 900 21.76 23.75 6.31
N THR A 901 22.14 23.55 5.05
CA THR A 901 22.28 24.66 4.10
C THR A 901 20.92 25.18 3.63
N GLU A 902 20.87 26.45 3.24
CA GLU A 902 19.65 27.02 2.63
C GLU A 902 19.28 26.29 1.33
N LYS A 903 20.28 25.80 0.59
CA LYS A 903 20.06 24.97 -0.61
C LYS A 903 19.34 23.67 -0.24
N ALA A 904 19.82 22.94 0.76
CA ALA A 904 19.17 21.71 1.22
C ALA A 904 17.73 21.97 1.66
N TYR A 905 17.47 23.07 2.38
CA TYR A 905 16.11 23.48 2.74
C TYR A 905 15.21 23.69 1.51
N LYS A 906 15.72 24.35 0.46
CA LYS A 906 14.91 24.66 -0.75
C LYS A 906 14.72 23.47 -1.67
N THR A 907 15.75 22.64 -1.87
CA THR A 907 15.78 21.62 -2.94
C THR A 907 15.67 20.18 -2.45
N GLU A 908 16.06 19.87 -1.21
CA GLU A 908 16.10 18.49 -0.70
C GLU A 908 14.95 18.18 0.26
N MET A 909 14.48 19.17 1.03
CA MET A 909 13.36 19.01 1.96
C MET A 909 12.01 19.12 1.24
N GLN A 910 11.09 18.22 1.58
CA GLN A 910 9.70 18.25 1.10
C GLN A 910 8.93 19.40 1.74
N ASP A 911 7.92 19.95 1.06
CA ASP A 911 7.13 21.06 1.60
C ASP A 911 6.35 20.63 2.86
N ASN A 912 5.69 19.47 2.79
CA ASN A 912 4.89 18.89 3.87
C ASN A 912 5.36 17.47 4.19
N THR A 913 5.13 17.04 5.44
CA THR A 913 5.37 15.66 5.86
C THR A 913 4.29 14.77 5.26
N TYR A 914 4.64 13.59 4.75
CA TYR A 914 3.64 12.64 4.25
C TYR A 914 2.63 12.24 5.35
N PRO A 915 1.32 12.23 5.02
CA PRO A 915 0.29 11.71 5.91
C PRO A 915 0.63 10.33 6.46
N GLU A 916 0.35 10.11 7.73
CA GLU A 916 0.73 8.87 8.42
C GLU A 916 0.08 7.62 7.81
N ILE A 917 -1.11 7.76 7.19
CA ILE A 917 -1.82 6.70 6.47
C ILE A 917 -1.03 6.11 5.30
N LEU A 918 -0.15 6.89 4.66
CA LEU A 918 0.65 6.43 3.53
C LEU A 918 1.89 5.62 3.94
N ARG A 919 2.20 5.58 5.24
CA ARG A 919 3.47 5.06 5.75
C ARG A 919 3.34 4.22 7.04
N SER A 920 2.13 3.75 7.35
CA SER A 920 1.82 2.92 8.52
C SER A 920 1.13 1.62 8.14
N ASN A 921 1.20 0.62 9.03
CA ASN A 921 0.38 -0.59 8.89
C ASN A 921 -1.10 -0.25 9.14
N LEU A 922 -1.98 -0.67 8.23
CA LEU A 922 -3.41 -0.37 8.25
C LEU A 922 -4.27 -1.46 8.89
N GLY A 923 -3.71 -2.53 9.46
CA GLY A 923 -4.47 -3.64 10.05
C GLY A 923 -5.50 -3.17 11.08
N THR A 924 -5.09 -2.36 12.06
CA THR A 924 -5.99 -1.79 13.07
C THR A 924 -7.03 -0.88 12.44
N VAL A 925 -6.65 -0.10 11.43
CA VAL A 925 -7.52 0.85 10.74
C VAL A 925 -8.64 0.16 9.99
N VAL A 926 -8.30 -0.85 9.19
CA VAL A 926 -9.26 -1.62 8.43
C VAL A 926 -10.26 -2.30 9.36
N LEU A 927 -9.78 -2.87 10.46
CA LEU A 927 -10.64 -3.50 11.46
C LEU A 927 -11.64 -2.49 12.08
N GLN A 928 -11.16 -1.28 12.38
CA GLN A 928 -11.99 -0.20 12.92
C GLN A 928 -13.01 0.33 11.92
N LEU A 929 -12.63 0.54 10.65
CA LEU A 929 -13.54 0.95 9.59
C LEU A 929 -14.63 -0.09 9.35
N LYS A 930 -14.26 -1.37 9.31
CA LYS A 930 -15.23 -2.47 9.19
C LYS A 930 -16.19 -2.52 10.37
N LYS A 931 -15.71 -2.29 11.60
CA LYS A 931 -16.55 -2.18 12.79
C LYS A 931 -17.52 -0.99 12.75
N LEU A 932 -17.13 0.10 12.11
CA LEU A 932 -17.99 1.27 11.87
C LEU A 932 -19.02 1.05 10.74
N GLY A 933 -19.04 -0.12 10.11
CA GLY A 933 -19.96 -0.44 9.00
C GLY A 933 -19.50 0.05 7.64
N ILE A 934 -18.20 0.36 7.49
CA ILE A 934 -17.62 0.80 6.23
C ILE A 934 -17.08 -0.42 5.50
N ASP A 935 -17.86 -0.92 4.53
CA ASP A 935 -17.50 -2.14 3.80
C ASP A 935 -16.58 -1.90 2.61
N ASP A 936 -16.85 -0.82 1.86
CA ASP A 936 -16.07 -0.45 0.69
C ASP A 936 -14.90 0.45 1.08
N LEU A 937 -13.79 -0.21 1.44
CA LEU A 937 -12.56 0.46 1.84
C LEU A 937 -11.82 1.09 0.66
N VAL A 938 -12.12 0.70 -0.58
CA VAL A 938 -11.45 1.21 -1.78
C VAL A 938 -12.02 2.59 -2.14
N HIS A 939 -13.33 2.75 -2.02
CA HIS A 939 -14.02 4.01 -2.31
C HIS A 939 -14.32 4.85 -1.06
N PHE A 940 -13.82 4.44 0.12
CA PHE A 940 -13.87 5.30 1.30
C PHE A 940 -13.15 6.61 1.02
N ASP A 941 -13.79 7.73 1.39
CA ASP A 941 -13.37 9.09 1.05
C ASP A 941 -12.18 9.54 1.91
N PHE A 942 -11.02 8.89 1.74
CA PHE A 942 -9.77 9.33 2.35
C PHE A 942 -9.32 10.66 1.74
N MET A 943 -8.87 11.60 2.57
CA MET A 943 -8.23 12.83 2.06
C MET A 943 -6.97 12.53 1.23
N ASP A 944 -6.20 11.53 1.65
CA ASP A 944 -5.10 10.94 0.89
C ASP A 944 -5.21 9.41 1.00
N PRO A 945 -5.69 8.71 -0.04
CA PRO A 945 -5.92 7.27 0.04
C PRO A 945 -4.60 6.50 0.13
N PRO A 946 -4.55 5.40 0.93
CA PRO A 946 -3.37 4.56 1.01
C PRO A 946 -3.11 3.83 -0.31
N ALA A 947 -1.87 3.36 -0.49
CA ALA A 947 -1.54 2.49 -1.60
C ALA A 947 -2.41 1.20 -1.54
N PRO A 948 -2.99 0.74 -2.67
CA PRO A 948 -3.81 -0.47 -2.69
C PRO A 948 -3.10 -1.69 -2.10
N GLU A 949 -1.79 -1.83 -2.32
CA GLU A 949 -0.98 -2.90 -1.75
C GLU A 949 -1.03 -2.90 -0.21
N THR A 950 -0.89 -1.73 0.42
CA THR A 950 -0.94 -1.60 1.89
C THR A 950 -2.33 -1.99 2.43
N LEU A 951 -3.40 -1.61 1.73
CA LEU A 951 -4.75 -1.99 2.09
C LEU A 951 -4.98 -3.50 1.95
N MET A 952 -4.50 -4.09 0.85
CA MET A 952 -4.55 -5.53 0.63
C MET A 952 -3.79 -6.31 1.71
N ARG A 953 -2.62 -5.83 2.15
CA ARG A 953 -1.86 -6.45 3.24
C ARG A 953 -2.59 -6.39 4.57
N ALA A 954 -3.30 -5.30 4.85
CA ALA A 954 -4.13 -5.19 6.04
C ALA A 954 -5.33 -6.15 5.99
N LEU A 955 -5.99 -6.28 4.84
CA LEU A 955 -7.06 -7.26 4.62
C LEU A 955 -6.56 -8.71 4.76
N GLU A 956 -5.41 -9.03 4.15
CA GLU A 956 -4.76 -10.34 4.25
C GLU A 956 -4.40 -10.67 5.72
N LEU A 957 -3.82 -9.71 6.45
CA LEU A 957 -3.50 -9.84 7.88
C LEU A 957 -4.75 -10.19 8.69
N LEU A 958 -5.84 -9.46 8.49
CA LEU A 958 -7.07 -9.66 9.25
C LEU A 958 -7.81 -10.94 8.87
N ASN A 959 -7.75 -11.35 7.59
CA ASN A 959 -8.26 -12.65 7.14
C ASN A 959 -7.47 -13.81 7.79
N TYR A 960 -6.13 -13.77 7.81
CA TYR A 960 -5.35 -14.80 8.51
C TYR A 960 -5.61 -14.85 10.02
N LEU A 961 -5.92 -13.71 10.65
CA LEU A 961 -6.32 -13.67 12.06
C LEU A 961 -7.76 -14.16 12.30
N ALA A 962 -8.50 -14.46 11.24
CA ALA A 962 -9.93 -14.75 11.21
C ALA A 962 -10.80 -13.61 11.77
N ALA A 963 -10.31 -12.36 11.69
CA ALA A 963 -11.08 -11.16 12.00
C ALA A 963 -11.98 -10.76 10.83
N LEU A 964 -11.58 -11.10 9.60
CA LEU A 964 -12.40 -11.01 8.39
C LEU A 964 -12.58 -12.41 7.79
N ASP A 965 -13.70 -12.65 7.14
CA ASP A 965 -13.92 -13.84 6.31
C ASP A 965 -13.27 -13.70 4.93
N ASP A 966 -13.44 -14.69 4.04
CA ASP A 966 -12.86 -14.70 2.70
C ASP A 966 -13.54 -13.71 1.73
N ASP A 967 -14.75 -13.25 2.06
CA ASP A 967 -15.47 -12.19 1.34
C ASP A 967 -15.10 -10.79 1.85
N GLY A 968 -14.32 -10.71 2.95
CA GLY A 968 -13.87 -9.46 3.55
C GLY A 968 -14.87 -8.82 4.52
N ASN A 969 -15.85 -9.57 5.01
CA ASN A 969 -16.80 -9.13 6.02
C ASN A 969 -16.24 -9.31 7.43
N LEU A 970 -16.71 -8.50 8.37
CA LEU A 970 -16.31 -8.58 9.78
C LEU A 970 -16.91 -9.83 10.44
N THR A 971 -16.05 -10.69 10.99
CA THR A 971 -16.50 -11.87 11.75
C THR A 971 -16.87 -11.51 13.19
N ASP A 972 -17.57 -12.39 13.90
CA ASP A 972 -17.85 -12.20 15.35
C ASP A 972 -16.56 -12.04 16.16
N LEU A 973 -15.52 -12.82 15.81
CA LEU A 973 -14.20 -12.68 16.41
C LEU A 973 -13.60 -11.31 16.10
N GLY A 974 -13.66 -10.86 14.84
CA GLY A 974 -13.20 -9.53 14.44
C GLY A 974 -13.94 -8.40 15.17
N ALA A 975 -15.25 -8.54 15.33
CA ALA A 975 -16.08 -7.58 16.06
C ALA A 975 -15.69 -7.44 17.53
N VAL A 976 -15.30 -8.56 18.18
CA VAL A 976 -14.76 -8.54 19.55
C VAL A 976 -13.32 -8.02 19.57
N MET A 977 -12.49 -8.38 18.59
CA MET A 977 -11.11 -7.87 18.47
C MET A 977 -11.06 -6.34 18.35
N ALA A 978 -11.97 -5.74 17.57
CA ALA A 978 -12.04 -4.28 17.34
C ALA A 978 -12.30 -3.47 18.63
N GLU A 979 -12.91 -4.09 19.63
CA GLU A 979 -13.25 -3.47 20.92
C GLU A 979 -12.04 -3.35 21.85
N PHE A 980 -11.02 -4.19 21.62
CA PHE A 980 -9.78 -4.10 22.36
C PHE A 980 -8.94 -2.93 21.82
N PRO A 981 -8.43 -2.06 22.70
CA PRO A 981 -7.49 -1.01 22.31
C PRO A 981 -6.11 -1.63 22.10
N LEU A 982 -5.95 -2.53 21.14
CA LEU A 982 -4.75 -3.34 20.87
C LEU A 982 -4.56 -3.51 19.37
N ASP A 983 -3.35 -3.89 18.97
CA ASP A 983 -3.11 -4.36 17.60
C ASP A 983 -3.85 -5.69 17.36
N PRO A 984 -4.32 -5.98 16.14
CA PRO A 984 -5.09 -7.19 15.85
C PRO A 984 -4.41 -8.49 16.30
N GLN A 985 -3.07 -8.60 16.16
CA GLN A 985 -2.33 -9.77 16.65
C GLN A 985 -2.47 -9.96 18.18
N LEU A 986 -2.34 -8.87 18.94
CA LEU A 986 -2.46 -8.90 20.40
C LEU A 986 -3.89 -9.19 20.86
N ALA A 987 -4.88 -8.59 20.19
CA ALA A 987 -6.30 -8.85 20.46
C ALA A 987 -6.64 -10.33 20.21
N LYS A 988 -6.22 -10.88 19.06
CA LYS A 988 -6.40 -12.30 18.72
C LYS A 988 -5.74 -13.21 19.76
N MET A 989 -4.50 -12.92 20.14
CA MET A 989 -3.75 -13.67 21.16
C MET A 989 -4.49 -13.69 22.50
N LEU A 990 -4.96 -12.52 22.97
CA LEU A 990 -5.68 -12.40 24.24
C LEU A 990 -6.99 -13.19 24.23
N ILE A 991 -7.79 -13.09 23.17
CA ILE A 991 -9.07 -13.81 23.06
C ILE A 991 -8.81 -15.33 22.98
N ALA A 992 -7.90 -15.77 22.11
CA ALA A 992 -7.59 -17.18 21.91
C ALA A 992 -6.95 -17.84 23.15
N SER A 993 -6.27 -17.07 24.02
CA SER A 993 -5.66 -17.59 25.26
C SER A 993 -6.67 -18.24 26.22
N CYS A 994 -7.95 -17.88 26.14
CA CYS A 994 -9.01 -18.50 26.92
C CYS A 994 -9.14 -20.01 26.61
N GLN A 995 -8.81 -20.43 25.39
CA GLN A 995 -8.85 -21.84 24.97
C GLN A 995 -7.64 -22.66 25.47
N HIS A 996 -6.56 -21.98 25.88
CA HIS A 996 -5.31 -22.61 26.35
C HIS A 996 -5.16 -22.56 27.87
N ASN A 997 -6.21 -22.15 28.61
CA ASN A 997 -6.18 -22.04 30.08
C ASN A 997 -5.03 -21.17 30.64
N CYS A 998 -4.62 -20.12 29.93
CA CYS A 998 -3.50 -19.25 30.32
C CYS A 998 -3.79 -17.76 30.10
N SER A 999 -5.07 -17.41 30.03
CA SER A 999 -5.54 -16.06 29.76
C SER A 999 -5.11 -15.01 30.78
N ASN A 1000 -4.95 -15.37 32.07
CA ASN A 1000 -4.45 -14.44 33.09
C ASN A 1000 -3.00 -14.01 32.83
N GLU A 1001 -2.17 -14.94 32.38
CA GLU A 1001 -0.77 -14.71 32.01
C GLU A 1001 -0.66 -13.94 30.71
N ILE A 1002 -1.42 -14.33 29.69
CA ILE A 1002 -1.45 -13.63 28.40
C ILE A 1002 -1.97 -12.20 28.55
N LEU A 1003 -2.95 -11.97 29.43
CA LEU A 1003 -3.42 -10.63 29.79
C LEU A 1003 -2.28 -9.77 30.38
N SER A 1004 -1.47 -10.33 31.29
CA SER A 1004 -0.30 -9.66 31.85
C SER A 1004 0.77 -9.38 30.77
N ILE A 1005 1.08 -10.37 29.91
CA ILE A 1005 2.04 -10.21 28.81
C ILE A 1005 1.56 -9.12 27.83
N THR A 1006 0.29 -9.15 27.44
CA THR A 1006 -0.30 -8.16 26.53
C THR A 1006 -0.20 -6.74 27.11
N ALA A 1007 -0.44 -6.60 28.41
CA ALA A 1007 -0.29 -5.32 29.10
C ALA A 1007 1.17 -4.84 29.14
N MET A 1008 2.12 -5.74 29.37
CA MET A 1008 3.56 -5.45 29.34
C MET A 1008 4.07 -5.07 27.95
N LEU A 1009 3.53 -5.66 26.88
CA LEU A 1009 3.86 -5.32 25.49
C LEU A 1009 3.22 -3.99 25.04
N SER A 1010 2.16 -3.55 25.71
CA SER A 1010 1.43 -2.31 25.39
C SER A 1010 2.05 -1.05 26.00
N VAL A 1011 3.14 -1.18 26.76
CA VAL A 1011 3.82 -0.08 27.45
C VAL A 1011 5.29 0.00 27.05
N PRO A 1012 5.98 1.14 27.29
CA PRO A 1012 7.42 1.24 27.04
C PRO A 1012 8.22 0.20 27.81
N GLN A 1013 9.40 -0.16 27.29
CA GLN A 1013 10.28 -1.18 27.85
C GLN A 1013 10.48 -1.01 29.38
N CYS A 1014 10.26 -2.10 30.14
CA CYS A 1014 10.32 -2.08 31.59
C CYS A 1014 11.76 -2.15 32.15
N PHE A 1015 12.74 -2.62 31.37
CA PHE A 1015 14.13 -2.72 31.81
C PHE A 1015 14.86 -1.40 31.63
N MET A 1016 15.43 -0.87 32.72
CA MET A 1016 16.32 0.27 32.70
C MET A 1016 17.75 -0.22 32.53
N ARG A 1017 18.49 0.34 31.57
CA ARG A 1017 19.89 -0.03 31.34
C ARG A 1017 20.81 1.20 31.24
N PRO A 1018 21.08 1.89 32.37
CA PRO A 1018 21.92 3.07 32.38
C PRO A 1018 23.33 2.78 31.83
N GLN A 1019 23.88 3.70 31.04
CA GLN A 1019 25.18 3.54 30.36
C GLN A 1019 26.33 3.20 31.33
N GLU A 1020 26.29 3.79 32.52
CA GLU A 1020 27.32 3.66 33.58
C GLU A 1020 27.18 2.37 34.40
N MET A 1021 25.99 1.76 34.42
CA MET A 1021 25.66 0.57 35.22
C MET A 1021 25.16 -0.60 34.37
N LYS A 1022 25.62 -0.71 33.11
CA LYS A 1022 25.17 -1.75 32.15
C LYS A 1022 25.25 -3.16 32.72
N LYS A 1023 26.39 -3.52 33.32
CA LYS A 1023 26.60 -4.87 33.89
C LYS A 1023 25.64 -5.17 35.04
N ALA A 1024 25.47 -4.24 35.98
CA ALA A 1024 24.56 -4.41 37.11
C ALA A 1024 23.09 -4.52 36.65
N ALA A 1025 22.70 -3.73 35.63
CA ALA A 1025 21.38 -3.81 35.03
C ALA A 1025 21.14 -5.15 34.31
N ASP A 1026 22.14 -5.66 33.58
CA ASP A 1026 22.08 -6.95 32.91
C ASP A 1026 21.99 -8.10 33.95
N ASP A 1027 22.80 -8.06 35.01
CA ASP A 1027 22.78 -9.03 36.10
C ASP A 1027 21.42 -9.03 36.84
N ALA A 1028 20.83 -7.85 37.07
CA ALA A 1028 19.50 -7.72 37.68
C ALA A 1028 18.40 -8.28 36.77
N LYS A 1029 18.46 -7.98 35.46
CA LYS A 1029 17.54 -8.52 34.46
C LYS A 1029 17.59 -10.05 34.39
N MET A 1030 18.78 -10.64 34.51
CA MET A 1030 18.94 -12.10 34.48
C MET A 1030 18.24 -12.82 35.64
N ARG A 1031 17.92 -12.14 36.74
CA ARG A 1031 17.11 -12.71 37.84
C ARG A 1031 15.68 -13.06 37.41
N PHE A 1032 15.17 -12.40 36.38
CA PHE A 1032 13.83 -12.63 35.84
C PHE A 1032 13.84 -13.44 34.54
N ALA A 1033 15.04 -13.74 34.01
CA ALA A 1033 15.21 -14.43 32.74
C ALA A 1033 14.51 -15.80 32.77
N HIS A 1034 13.61 -16.01 31.82
CA HIS A 1034 13.05 -17.31 31.56
C HIS A 1034 13.80 -18.00 30.42
N VAL A 1035 14.12 -19.29 30.58
CA VAL A 1035 14.93 -20.07 29.63
C VAL A 1035 14.32 -20.12 28.23
N ASP A 1036 12.98 -20.16 28.14
CA ASP A 1036 12.25 -20.22 26.87
C ASP A 1036 12.06 -18.84 26.20
N GLY A 1037 12.41 -17.73 26.85
CA GLY A 1037 12.50 -16.42 26.20
C GLY A 1037 11.79 -15.24 26.87
N ASP A 1038 11.79 -14.12 26.15
CA ASP A 1038 11.56 -12.77 26.67
C ASP A 1038 10.11 -12.50 27.09
N HIS A 1039 9.10 -13.08 26.43
CA HIS A 1039 7.69 -12.89 26.83
C HIS A 1039 7.43 -13.41 28.25
N LEU A 1040 8.05 -14.55 28.59
CA LEU A 1040 7.97 -15.14 29.92
C LEU A 1040 8.83 -14.38 30.93
N THR A 1041 9.97 -13.82 30.50
CA THR A 1041 10.73 -12.86 31.33
C THR A 1041 9.88 -11.64 31.69
N LEU A 1042 9.11 -11.07 30.74
CA LEU A 1042 8.18 -9.96 31.04
C LEU A 1042 7.09 -10.36 32.04
N LEU A 1043 6.55 -11.58 31.92
CA LEU A 1043 5.60 -12.14 32.87
C LEU A 1043 6.21 -12.27 34.28
N ASN A 1044 7.44 -12.78 34.38
CA ASN A 1044 8.17 -12.89 35.65
C ASN A 1044 8.36 -11.53 36.32
N VAL A 1045 8.75 -10.51 35.55
CA VAL A 1045 8.90 -9.13 36.06
C VAL A 1045 7.57 -8.61 36.60
N TYR A 1046 6.48 -8.80 35.86
CA TYR A 1046 5.16 -8.35 36.30
C TYR A 1046 4.70 -9.08 37.57
N HIS A 1047 4.85 -10.40 37.65
CA HIS A 1047 4.53 -11.17 38.85
C HIS A 1047 5.37 -10.74 40.07
N ALA A 1048 6.68 -10.58 39.89
CA ALA A 1048 7.56 -10.16 40.98
C ALA A 1048 7.21 -8.76 41.49
N PHE A 1049 6.82 -7.84 40.61
CA PHE A 1049 6.35 -6.51 40.98
C PHE A 1049 5.03 -6.53 41.77
N LYS A 1050 4.09 -7.40 41.40
CA LYS A 1050 2.84 -7.56 42.15
C LYS A 1050 3.08 -8.21 43.51
N GLN A 1051 3.99 -9.19 43.57
CA GLN A 1051 4.38 -9.86 44.83
C GLN A 1051 5.16 -8.94 45.78
N SER A 1052 5.90 -7.97 45.25
CA SER A 1052 6.57 -6.94 46.05
C SER A 1052 5.64 -5.79 46.48
N ASN A 1053 4.32 -5.98 46.37
CA ASN A 1053 3.30 -4.97 46.70
C ASN A 1053 3.49 -3.64 45.95
N GLU A 1054 3.93 -3.72 44.69
CA GLU A 1054 4.11 -2.56 43.82
C GLU A 1054 5.11 -1.54 44.38
N ASP A 1055 6.13 -2.02 45.10
CA ASP A 1055 7.12 -1.18 45.74
C ASP A 1055 8.04 -0.49 44.72
N GLN A 1056 8.15 0.84 44.87
CA GLN A 1056 9.03 1.67 44.06
C GLN A 1056 10.50 1.42 44.37
N SER A 1057 10.86 1.09 45.62
CA SER A 1057 12.25 0.80 46.00
C SER A 1057 12.73 -0.52 45.38
N TRP A 1058 11.89 -1.54 45.40
CA TRP A 1058 12.12 -2.80 44.68
C TRP A 1058 12.39 -2.60 43.18
N CYS A 1059 11.65 -1.70 42.53
CA CYS A 1059 11.87 -1.39 41.11
C CYS A 1059 13.25 -0.75 40.87
N TYR A 1060 13.68 0.15 41.75
CA TYR A 1060 15.00 0.77 41.67
C TYR A 1060 16.12 -0.26 41.81
N ASP A 1061 16.04 -1.12 42.83
CA ASP A 1061 17.05 -2.14 43.14
C ASP A 1061 17.18 -3.22 42.04
N ASN A 1062 16.13 -3.43 41.25
CA ASN A 1062 16.09 -4.41 40.16
C ASN A 1062 16.21 -3.78 38.77
N PHE A 1063 16.53 -2.50 38.67
CA PHE A 1063 16.63 -1.78 37.38
C PHE A 1063 15.35 -1.88 36.54
N ILE A 1064 14.18 -1.84 37.19
CA ILE A 1064 12.86 -1.88 36.55
C ILE A 1064 12.21 -0.50 36.57
N ASN A 1065 11.61 -0.12 35.46
CA ASN A 1065 10.86 1.13 35.35
C ASN A 1065 9.49 1.00 36.02
N TYR A 1066 9.40 1.52 37.25
CA TYR A 1066 8.17 1.54 38.05
C TYR A 1066 6.95 2.08 37.29
N ARG A 1067 7.15 3.11 36.46
CA ARG A 1067 6.04 3.75 35.74
C ARG A 1067 5.53 2.90 34.59
N SER A 1068 6.44 2.22 33.89
CA SER A 1068 6.04 1.23 32.88
C SER A 1068 5.20 0.12 33.52
N LEU A 1069 5.59 -0.38 34.70
CA LEU A 1069 4.83 -1.42 35.38
C LEU A 1069 3.48 -0.94 35.94
N LYS A 1070 3.41 0.25 36.54
CA LYS A 1070 2.12 0.85 36.92
C LYS A 1070 1.20 1.08 35.73
N SER A 1071 1.75 1.53 34.61
CA SER A 1071 0.99 1.67 33.36
C SER A 1071 0.52 0.31 32.87
N ALA A 1072 1.37 -0.73 32.90
CA ALA A 1072 0.99 -2.08 32.51
C ALA A 1072 -0.13 -2.61 33.41
N ASP A 1073 -0.06 -2.38 34.72
CA ASP A 1073 -1.12 -2.80 35.64
C ASP A 1073 -2.45 -2.12 35.33
N ASN A 1074 -2.46 -0.82 35.04
CA ASN A 1074 -3.66 -0.10 34.60
C ASN A 1074 -4.21 -0.64 33.27
N VAL A 1075 -3.34 -0.86 32.27
CA VAL A 1075 -3.72 -1.48 30.99
C VAL A 1075 -4.35 -2.86 31.24
N ARG A 1076 -3.71 -3.68 32.07
CA ARG A 1076 -4.18 -5.02 32.42
C ARG A 1076 -5.58 -4.98 33.03
N GLN A 1077 -5.82 -4.09 33.99
CA GLN A 1077 -7.13 -3.94 34.64
C GLN A 1077 -8.21 -3.53 33.64
N GLN A 1078 -7.91 -2.65 32.70
CA GLN A 1078 -8.88 -2.21 31.69
C GLN A 1078 -9.20 -3.30 30.67
N LEU A 1079 -8.17 -3.98 30.16
CA LEU A 1079 -8.34 -5.14 29.30
C LEU A 1079 -9.15 -6.24 30.01
N ALA A 1080 -8.93 -6.44 31.32
CA ALA A 1080 -9.70 -7.37 32.14
C ALA A 1080 -11.19 -7.01 32.19
N ARG A 1081 -11.55 -5.72 32.30
CA ARG A 1081 -12.96 -5.26 32.25
C ARG A 1081 -13.61 -5.53 30.90
N ILE A 1082 -12.85 -5.35 29.80
CA ILE A 1082 -13.34 -5.67 28.45
C ILE A 1082 -13.57 -7.18 28.31
N MET A 1083 -12.64 -8.00 28.82
CA MET A 1083 -12.79 -9.46 28.87
C MET A 1083 -14.05 -9.86 29.66
N ASP A 1084 -14.28 -9.28 30.83
CA ASP A 1084 -15.46 -9.55 31.65
C ASP A 1084 -16.76 -9.14 30.91
N ARG A 1085 -16.76 -7.98 30.23
CA ARG A 1085 -17.89 -7.49 29.42
C ARG A 1085 -18.28 -8.45 28.30
N PHE A 1086 -17.31 -9.09 27.65
CA PHE A 1086 -17.52 -10.09 26.60
C PHE A 1086 -17.55 -11.54 27.12
N GLN A 1087 -17.61 -11.73 28.45
CA GLN A 1087 -17.67 -13.05 29.08
C GLN A 1087 -16.48 -13.97 28.71
N LEU A 1088 -15.30 -13.38 28.46
CA LEU A 1088 -14.07 -14.11 28.20
C LEU A 1088 -13.49 -14.63 29.51
N GLN A 1089 -13.40 -15.96 29.63
CA GLN A 1089 -12.97 -16.65 30.86
C GLN A 1089 -11.51 -16.32 31.21
N ARG A 1090 -11.28 -15.78 32.41
CA ARG A 1090 -9.95 -15.56 32.97
C ARG A 1090 -9.46 -16.76 33.77
N THR A 1091 -8.79 -17.66 33.07
CA THR A 1091 -8.20 -18.91 33.57
C THR A 1091 -6.68 -18.85 33.66
N SER A 1092 -6.11 -19.66 34.56
CA SER A 1092 -4.67 -19.91 34.69
C SER A 1092 -4.48 -21.40 34.95
N THR A 1093 -3.49 -22.00 34.30
CA THR A 1093 -3.09 -23.39 34.52
C THR A 1093 -2.32 -23.46 35.85
N GLU A 1094 -2.38 -24.58 36.56
CA GLU A 1094 -1.60 -24.73 37.78
C GLU A 1094 -0.09 -24.57 37.50
N PHE A 1095 0.60 -23.72 38.27
CA PHE A 1095 2.02 -23.40 38.05
C PHE A 1095 2.95 -24.62 38.15
N THR A 1096 2.57 -25.62 38.94
CA THR A 1096 3.32 -26.88 39.11
C THR A 1096 3.22 -27.79 37.87
N SER A 1097 2.23 -27.55 37.00
CA SER A 1097 2.03 -28.32 35.78
C SER A 1097 3.09 -27.99 34.74
N ARG A 1098 3.57 -29.02 34.05
CA ARG A 1098 4.44 -28.86 32.88
C ARG A 1098 3.76 -28.08 31.74
N GLU A 1099 2.44 -28.09 31.73
CA GLU A 1099 1.64 -27.40 30.71
C GLU A 1099 1.59 -25.88 30.92
N TYR A 1100 1.98 -25.33 32.07
CA TYR A 1100 1.88 -23.90 32.37
C TYR A 1100 2.58 -23.02 31.32
N TYR A 1101 3.90 -23.15 31.18
CA TYR A 1101 4.66 -22.39 30.20
C TYR A 1101 4.39 -22.83 28.76
N PHE A 1102 4.07 -24.11 28.56
CA PHE A 1102 3.71 -24.64 27.25
C PHE A 1102 2.45 -23.96 26.69
N ASN A 1103 1.39 -23.86 27.50
CA ASN A 1103 0.13 -23.21 27.14
C ASN A 1103 0.33 -21.72 26.82
N ILE A 1104 1.16 -21.02 27.59
CA ILE A 1104 1.47 -19.60 27.34
C ILE A 1104 2.17 -19.46 25.99
N ARG A 1105 3.24 -20.22 25.74
CA ARG A 1105 3.98 -20.18 24.47
C ARG A 1105 3.10 -20.55 23.27
N LYS A 1106 2.21 -21.53 23.43
CA LYS A 1106 1.22 -21.94 22.42
C LYS A 1106 0.20 -20.83 22.14
N ALA A 1107 -0.25 -20.12 23.18
CA ALA A 1107 -1.14 -18.97 23.02
C ALA A 1107 -0.46 -17.80 22.29
N LEU A 1108 0.84 -17.56 22.50
CA LEU A 1108 1.57 -16.53 21.74
C LEU A 1108 1.52 -16.79 20.21
N VAL A 1109 1.59 -18.06 19.79
CA VAL A 1109 1.49 -18.44 18.37
C VAL A 1109 0.15 -18.02 17.77
N GLN A 1110 -0.95 -17.99 18.53
CA GLN A 1110 -2.29 -17.61 18.02
C GLN A 1110 -2.34 -16.18 17.44
N GLY A 1111 -1.54 -15.25 17.98
CA GLY A 1111 -1.45 -13.89 17.46
C GLY A 1111 -0.23 -13.64 16.58
N PHE A 1112 0.91 -14.28 16.90
CA PHE A 1112 2.21 -13.98 16.31
C PHE A 1112 2.73 -15.04 15.32
N PHE A 1113 1.87 -15.92 14.81
CA PHE A 1113 2.26 -16.94 13.83
C PHE A 1113 2.86 -16.35 12.53
N MET A 1114 2.58 -15.09 12.19
CA MET A 1114 3.24 -14.41 11.06
C MET A 1114 4.63 -13.89 11.40
N GLN A 1115 4.94 -13.67 12.68
CA GLN A 1115 6.19 -13.14 13.18
C GLN A 1115 7.07 -14.25 13.74
N VAL A 1116 7.46 -15.16 12.84
CA VAL A 1116 8.29 -16.32 13.16
C VAL A 1116 9.59 -16.25 12.38
N ALA A 1117 10.68 -16.71 12.99
CA ALA A 1117 11.96 -16.89 12.32
C ALA A 1117 12.54 -18.29 12.60
N HIS A 1118 13.20 -18.85 11.59
CA HIS A 1118 13.87 -20.16 11.65
C HIS A 1118 15.39 -19.99 11.63
N LEU A 1119 16.10 -20.81 12.40
CA LEU A 1119 17.56 -20.80 12.49
C LEU A 1119 18.17 -21.60 11.36
N GLU A 1120 18.85 -20.92 10.44
CA GLU A 1120 19.59 -21.53 9.34
C GLU A 1120 20.91 -22.15 9.83
N ARG A 1121 21.45 -23.14 9.10
CA ARG A 1121 22.75 -23.79 9.41
C ARG A 1121 23.90 -22.81 9.59
N THR A 1122 23.87 -21.70 8.87
CA THR A 1122 24.82 -20.58 8.93
C THR A 1122 24.66 -19.69 10.18
N LYS A 1123 23.89 -20.11 11.18
CA LYS A 1123 23.72 -19.47 12.51
C LYS A 1123 23.08 -18.07 12.50
N HIS A 1124 22.46 -17.68 11.39
CA HIS A 1124 21.55 -16.54 11.31
C HIS A 1124 20.10 -17.04 11.27
N TYR A 1125 19.16 -16.15 11.58
CA TYR A 1125 17.73 -16.47 11.47
C TYR A 1125 17.18 -15.94 10.14
N GLN A 1126 16.18 -16.62 9.61
CA GLN A 1126 15.40 -16.18 8.46
C GLN A 1126 13.92 -16.09 8.85
N THR A 1127 13.31 -14.94 8.59
CA THR A 1127 11.86 -14.74 8.82
C THR A 1127 11.02 -15.54 7.84
N ILE A 1128 9.89 -16.06 8.30
CA ILE A 1128 8.99 -16.92 7.52
C ILE A 1128 8.22 -16.12 6.46
N LYS A 1129 8.08 -16.69 5.26
CA LYS A 1129 7.51 -16.11 4.02
C LYS A 1129 8.29 -14.93 3.42
N ASP A 1130 8.72 -13.97 4.22
CA ASP A 1130 9.38 -12.75 3.74
C ASP A 1130 10.91 -12.90 3.60
N ASN A 1131 11.47 -14.02 4.08
CA ASN A 1131 12.85 -14.45 3.88
C ASN A 1131 13.93 -13.44 4.31
N GLN A 1132 13.61 -12.53 5.24
CA GLN A 1132 14.56 -11.54 5.75
C GLN A 1132 15.55 -12.18 6.70
N VAL A 1133 16.84 -11.93 6.46
CA VAL A 1133 17.93 -12.36 7.34
C VAL A 1133 17.98 -11.47 8.57
N VAL A 1134 17.87 -12.07 9.75
CA VAL A 1134 17.81 -11.38 11.04
C VAL A 1134 18.70 -12.05 12.10
N GLN A 1135 18.98 -11.30 13.16
CA GLN A 1135 19.66 -11.80 14.36
C GLN A 1135 18.80 -11.58 15.59
N LEU A 1136 19.00 -12.36 16.64
CA LEU A 1136 18.38 -12.06 17.93
C LEU A 1136 18.91 -10.73 18.43
N HIS A 1137 18.02 -9.86 18.89
CA HIS A 1137 18.42 -8.58 19.45
C HIS A 1137 19.30 -8.82 20.70
N PRO A 1138 20.40 -8.06 20.90
CA PRO A 1138 21.33 -8.27 22.03
C PRO A 1138 20.69 -8.14 23.42
N SER A 1139 19.47 -7.61 23.51
CA SER A 1139 18.72 -7.50 24.75
C SER A 1139 17.93 -8.77 25.10
N THR A 1140 17.98 -9.84 24.31
CA THR A 1140 17.25 -11.08 24.65
C THR A 1140 17.86 -11.76 25.87
N CYS A 1141 17.03 -12.43 26.68
CA CYS A 1141 17.45 -13.27 27.79
C CYS A 1141 17.86 -14.69 27.36
N LEU A 1142 17.67 -15.06 26.09
CA LEU A 1142 18.03 -16.37 25.57
C LEU A 1142 19.56 -16.53 25.57
N ASP A 1143 20.04 -17.55 26.28
CA ASP A 1143 21.45 -17.96 26.33
C ASP A 1143 21.86 -18.91 25.20
N HIS A 1144 20.87 -19.44 24.48
CA HIS A 1144 21.02 -20.31 23.32
C HIS A 1144 20.26 -19.75 22.11
N LYS A 1145 20.40 -20.41 20.95
CA LYS A 1145 19.66 -20.09 19.74
C LYS A 1145 18.63 -21.18 19.45
N PRO A 1146 17.35 -21.01 19.84
CA PRO A 1146 16.30 -21.94 19.47
C PRO A 1146 16.19 -22.11 17.95
N GLU A 1147 15.76 -23.27 17.50
CA GLU A 1147 15.61 -23.51 16.06
C GLU A 1147 14.47 -22.68 15.44
N TRP A 1148 13.40 -22.50 16.21
CA TRP A 1148 12.21 -21.74 15.82
C TRP A 1148 11.89 -20.73 16.91
N VAL A 1149 11.66 -19.49 16.51
CA VAL A 1149 11.33 -18.42 17.44
C VAL A 1149 10.18 -17.57 16.92
N ILE A 1150 9.29 -17.17 17.83
CA ILE A 1150 8.39 -16.03 17.61
C ILE A 1150 9.07 -14.76 18.11
N TYR A 1151 8.75 -13.63 17.48
CA TYR A 1151 9.23 -12.32 17.92
C TYR A 1151 8.10 -11.29 17.94
N ASN A 1152 8.18 -10.32 18.84
CA ASN A 1152 7.21 -9.22 18.91
C ASN A 1152 7.55 -8.08 17.94
N GLU A 1153 8.82 -7.76 17.76
CA GLU A 1153 9.24 -6.56 17.03
C GLU A 1153 10.41 -6.84 16.08
N PHE A 1154 10.32 -6.29 14.87
CA PHE A 1154 11.42 -6.23 13.91
C PHE A 1154 12.14 -4.88 14.03
N VAL A 1155 13.45 -4.90 14.24
CA VAL A 1155 14.27 -3.71 14.48
C VAL A 1155 15.27 -3.54 13.34
N LEU A 1156 15.08 -2.50 12.53
CA LEU A 1156 15.93 -2.18 11.39
C LEU A 1156 17.03 -1.18 11.80
N THR A 1157 18.28 -1.64 11.85
CA THR A 1157 19.47 -0.81 12.10
C THR A 1157 20.55 -1.14 11.04
N THR A 1158 21.83 -0.93 11.33
CA THR A 1158 22.93 -1.45 10.49
C THR A 1158 22.83 -2.96 10.25
N LYS A 1159 22.20 -3.68 11.18
CA LYS A 1159 21.76 -5.08 11.01
C LYS A 1159 20.27 -5.18 11.34
N ASN A 1160 19.61 -6.18 10.77
CA ASN A 1160 18.24 -6.50 11.11
C ASN A 1160 18.21 -7.38 12.36
N TYR A 1161 17.45 -6.95 13.37
CA TYR A 1161 17.25 -7.69 14.60
C TYR A 1161 15.78 -8.04 14.81
N ILE A 1162 15.52 -9.14 15.50
CA ILE A 1162 14.21 -9.45 16.07
C ILE A 1162 14.29 -9.34 17.59
N ARG A 1163 13.33 -8.62 18.19
CA ARG A 1163 13.32 -8.25 19.61
C ARG A 1163 12.10 -8.83 20.32
N THR A 1164 12.29 -9.16 21.60
CA THR A 1164 11.35 -9.88 22.47
C THR A 1164 11.00 -11.22 21.84
N VAL A 1165 11.90 -12.18 22.03
CA VAL A 1165 11.92 -13.44 21.30
C VAL A 1165 11.56 -14.59 22.24
N THR A 1166 10.82 -15.59 21.75
CA THR A 1166 10.44 -16.77 22.54
C THR A 1166 10.54 -18.03 21.69
N ASP A 1167 11.12 -19.09 22.26
CA ASP A 1167 11.21 -20.41 21.66
C ASP A 1167 9.79 -20.95 21.39
N VAL A 1168 9.55 -21.48 20.20
CA VAL A 1168 8.30 -22.17 19.85
C VAL A 1168 8.58 -23.47 19.13
N LYS A 1169 7.63 -24.41 19.27
CA LYS A 1169 7.71 -25.66 18.52
C LYS A 1169 7.07 -25.53 17.14
N PRO A 1170 7.71 -26.02 16.07
CA PRO A 1170 7.18 -25.93 14.70
C PRO A 1170 5.85 -26.67 14.50
N GLU A 1171 5.56 -27.72 15.29
CA GLU A 1171 4.27 -28.43 15.22
C GLU A 1171 3.09 -27.50 15.55
N TRP A 1172 3.29 -26.53 16.45
CA TRP A 1172 2.24 -25.59 16.83
C TRP A 1172 1.87 -24.66 15.67
N LEU A 1173 2.84 -24.30 14.83
CA LEU A 1173 2.62 -23.43 13.67
C LEU A 1173 1.65 -24.11 12.68
N LEU A 1174 1.87 -25.40 12.42
CA LEU A 1174 1.03 -26.22 11.54
C LEU A 1174 -0.37 -26.46 12.12
N GLN A 1175 -0.47 -26.67 13.44
CA GLN A 1175 -1.76 -26.93 14.11
C GLN A 1175 -2.62 -25.67 14.29
N ILE A 1176 -2.00 -24.53 14.61
CA ILE A 1176 -2.69 -23.31 15.00
C ILE A 1176 -3.02 -22.44 13.79
N ALA A 1177 -2.09 -22.33 12.85
CA ALA A 1177 -2.24 -21.44 11.69
C ALA A 1177 -2.00 -22.20 10.37
N PRO A 1178 -2.75 -23.28 10.08
CA PRO A 1178 -2.55 -24.09 8.87
C PRO A 1178 -2.75 -23.29 7.58
N GLN A 1179 -3.66 -22.31 7.57
CA GLN A 1179 -3.90 -21.44 6.41
C GLN A 1179 -2.66 -20.60 6.07
N TYR A 1180 -1.95 -20.10 7.08
CA TYR A 1180 -0.71 -19.36 6.87
C TYR A 1180 0.45 -20.29 6.55
N TYR A 1181 0.55 -21.43 7.22
CA TYR A 1181 1.58 -22.45 7.01
C TYR A 1181 1.16 -23.51 5.97
N ASP A 1182 0.47 -23.10 4.91
CA ASP A 1182 0.13 -23.97 3.79
C ASP A 1182 1.36 -24.24 2.91
N MET A 1183 1.82 -25.49 2.92
CA MET A 1183 3.02 -25.91 2.17
C MET A 1183 2.91 -25.67 0.66
N ASN A 1184 1.70 -25.55 0.11
CA ASN A 1184 1.50 -25.26 -1.32
C ASN A 1184 1.93 -23.84 -1.70
N ASN A 1185 1.73 -22.87 -0.79
CA ASN A 1185 2.09 -21.46 -1.00
C ASN A 1185 3.36 -21.03 -0.26
N PHE A 1186 3.93 -21.91 0.56
CA PHE A 1186 5.13 -21.64 1.34
C PHE A 1186 6.39 -21.62 0.46
N PRO A 1187 7.27 -20.60 0.58
CA PRO A 1187 8.49 -20.50 -0.24
C PRO A 1187 9.47 -21.64 0.03
N LEU A 1188 10.27 -22.01 -0.98
CA LEU A 1188 11.30 -23.04 -0.84
C LEU A 1188 12.46 -22.51 0.04
N CYS A 1189 12.58 -23.02 1.27
CA CYS A 1189 13.66 -22.71 2.21
C CYS A 1189 13.91 -23.90 3.17
N GLU A 1190 14.93 -23.81 4.05
CA GLU A 1190 15.20 -24.87 5.04
C GLU A 1190 14.01 -25.05 5.99
N ALA A 1191 13.38 -23.96 6.39
CA ALA A 1191 12.16 -23.96 7.21
C ALA A 1191 11.02 -24.80 6.60
N LYS A 1192 10.76 -24.67 5.28
CA LYS A 1192 9.74 -25.48 4.58
C LYS A 1192 10.04 -26.97 4.67
N ARG A 1193 11.29 -27.35 4.39
CA ARG A 1193 11.71 -28.77 4.43
C ARG A 1193 11.50 -29.37 5.82
N GLN A 1194 11.80 -28.61 6.87
CA GLN A 1194 11.54 -29.07 8.23
C GLN A 1194 10.05 -29.22 8.52
N LEU A 1195 9.24 -28.24 8.13
CA LEU A 1195 7.78 -28.30 8.31
C LEU A 1195 7.16 -29.48 7.57
N GLU A 1196 7.60 -29.78 6.34
CA GLU A 1196 7.16 -30.96 5.57
C GLU A 1196 7.53 -32.28 6.27
N LEU A 1197 8.74 -32.40 6.82
CA LEU A 1197 9.17 -33.58 7.59
C LEU A 1197 8.34 -33.76 8.86
N ILE A 1198 8.03 -32.66 9.54
CA ILE A 1198 7.20 -32.67 10.75
C ILE A 1198 5.76 -33.05 10.41
N LEU A 1199 5.20 -32.49 9.34
CA LEU A 1199 3.85 -32.79 8.87
C LEU A 1199 3.73 -34.29 8.52
N ALA A 1200 4.67 -34.83 7.74
CA ALA A 1200 4.70 -36.27 7.42
C ALA A 1200 4.81 -37.16 8.67
N ARG A 1201 5.58 -36.73 9.67
CA ARG A 1201 5.69 -37.44 10.96
C ARG A 1201 4.40 -37.37 11.78
N MET A 1202 3.71 -36.24 11.75
CA MET A 1202 2.42 -36.06 12.42
C MET A 1202 1.34 -36.94 11.79
N ASP A 1203 1.26 -36.95 10.45
CA ASP A 1203 0.33 -37.80 9.70
C ASP A 1203 0.60 -39.29 9.99
N SER A 1204 1.88 -39.69 10.02
CA SER A 1204 2.28 -41.07 10.36
C SER A 1204 1.90 -41.48 11.79
N LYS A 1205 2.00 -40.56 12.77
CA LYS A 1205 1.60 -40.82 14.17
C LYS A 1205 0.08 -40.88 14.35
N GLN A 1206 -0.68 -40.03 13.66
CA GLN A 1206 -2.13 -40.10 13.65
C GLN A 1206 -2.61 -41.43 13.04
N PHE A 1207 -1.93 -41.90 11.99
CA PHE A 1207 -2.19 -43.21 11.39
C PHE A 1207 -1.91 -44.38 12.37
N GLN A 1208 -0.90 -44.25 13.25
CA GLN A 1208 -0.59 -45.25 14.28
C GLN A 1208 -1.54 -45.24 15.49
N GLN A 1209 -2.25 -44.14 15.76
CA GLN A 1209 -3.23 -44.04 16.85
C GLN A 1209 -4.67 -44.39 16.41
N GLY A 1210 -4.88 -44.64 15.11
CA GLY A 1210 -6.15 -45.02 14.50
C GLY A 1210 -6.35 -46.51 14.22
N PHE A 1211 -5.56 -47.39 14.86
CA PHE A 1211 -5.71 -48.85 14.84
C PHE A 1211 -5.66 -49.45 16.25
#